data_AF-A0A958APG5-F1
#
_entry.id   AF-A0A958APG5-F1
#
_cell.length_a   1.000
_cell.length_b   1.000
_cell.length_c   1.000
_cell.angle_alpha   90.00
_cell.angle_beta   90.00
_cell.angle_gamma   90.00
#
_symmetry.space_group_name_H-M   'P 1'
#
loop_
_entity.id
_entity.type
_entity.pdbx_description
1 polymer ?
#
loop_
_entity_poly.entity_id
_entity_poly.type
_entity_poly.pdbx_seq_one_letter_code
_entity_poly.pdbx_strand_id
1 'polypeptide(L)'
;MTIDTSLKILLVEDSNFVRRSARKGLNELGFKNVVEAEDGNDAIERLQQEDHIDVIVSDWNMPNKDGYELLVWVRANEKTKAVPFVMATARGEKKQVAKANEAGVTDFITKPFGAKELVTLLEQIFDKDKKAEKAASAQSRPRRSASGKLQLKIAHIQITDHLSLGVLKHLIDTKALNPRHFELETVCMPSWNPVQKSLETGEVDVAFILAPIAMDLFSFGVPIKLVLLAHKNGSIFVRKRIEGESKDLAKNFKSKTFYIPHEMSIHHMLSHMFLRGLGLNPGFEGRGDYDVFLEVIPPIQMPEYLAANPEAGGYLVAEPIGTKAIAEGIAELTFLSGELWENHPCCVVAVRDEIVAEYPDAVQELTNMLVEAGQFIEQKPETSAAIGVPFLDPTGSLGLREAVLRDVLKENQGIKTGDLFPVIEDLDKIQRYMVQEMGLGTLVNLNEFVDTRFAEIACKNTPPRKSILHSVADILNSTNDRQTINRVSKASLNLEGKYLIFDTNNGEYGLDVLGVREIIKMRPITVIPHATDYIRGVINVRGEIVPVVDLTQKMGLGTGDYGSNSRIIVLEVSSPNGVVPVGIVVSSVTEVVDIEARDIDDAGSVGHGVDADYILGYYKSAGALKILLNDKKLFN
;
A
#
# COMPACT_ATOMS: atom_id res chain seq x y z
N MET A 1 4.51 -28.80 -0.41
CA MET A 1 3.55 -28.23 -1.39
C MET A 1 2.67 -29.39 -1.85
N THR A 2 1.36 -29.29 -1.65
CA THR A 2 0.44 -30.46 -1.63
C THR A 2 -0.90 -30.16 -2.33
N ILE A 3 -0.88 -29.48 -3.47
CA ILE A 3 -2.04 -29.39 -4.37
C ILE A 3 -1.71 -29.93 -5.75
N ASP A 4 -2.64 -30.68 -6.31
CA ASP A 4 -2.53 -31.22 -7.66
C ASP A 4 -2.66 -30.09 -8.70
N THR A 5 -1.60 -29.85 -9.46
CA THR A 5 -1.57 -28.80 -10.49
C THR A 5 -2.28 -29.20 -11.77
N SER A 6 -2.78 -30.44 -11.85
CA SER A 6 -3.62 -30.91 -12.96
C SER A 6 -5.09 -30.49 -12.85
N LEU A 7 -5.50 -29.89 -11.72
CA LEU A 7 -6.85 -29.35 -11.51
C LEU A 7 -7.27 -28.43 -12.66
N LYS A 8 -8.49 -28.64 -13.15
CA LYS A 8 -9.11 -27.83 -14.20
C LYS A 8 -9.95 -26.70 -13.60
N ILE A 9 -9.46 -25.48 -13.76
CA ILE A 9 -10.01 -24.26 -13.16
C ILE A 9 -10.80 -23.50 -14.23
N LEU A 10 -12.08 -23.21 -13.96
CA LEU A 10 -12.82 -22.20 -14.71
C LEU A 10 -12.63 -20.83 -14.05
N LEU A 11 -11.89 -19.94 -14.68
CA LEU A 11 -11.66 -18.56 -14.25
C LEU A 11 -12.62 -17.63 -15.00
N VAL A 12 -13.57 -17.02 -14.31
CA VAL A 12 -14.57 -16.10 -14.87
C VAL A 12 -14.27 -14.69 -14.36
N GLU A 13 -13.90 -13.80 -15.28
CA GLU A 13 -13.44 -12.45 -14.98
C GLU A 13 -13.68 -11.59 -16.22
N ASP A 14 -14.30 -10.42 -16.09
CA ASP A 14 -14.60 -9.54 -17.23
C ASP A 14 -13.39 -8.68 -17.62
N SER A 15 -12.64 -8.16 -16.66
CA SER A 15 -11.42 -7.40 -16.88
C SER A 15 -10.33 -8.25 -17.54
N ASN A 16 -10.02 -7.95 -18.81
CA ASN A 16 -8.99 -8.67 -19.57
C ASN A 16 -7.62 -8.61 -18.89
N PHE A 17 -7.29 -7.49 -18.26
CA PHE A 17 -6.04 -7.30 -17.53
C PHE A 17 -5.98 -8.22 -16.30
N VAL A 18 -7.01 -8.20 -15.46
CA VAL A 18 -7.08 -9.04 -14.24
C VAL A 18 -7.09 -10.52 -14.62
N ARG A 19 -7.87 -10.91 -15.63
CA ARG A 19 -7.97 -12.28 -16.13
C ARG A 19 -6.62 -12.80 -16.62
N ARG A 20 -5.91 -12.00 -17.43
CA ARG A 20 -4.56 -12.33 -17.91
C ARG A 20 -3.54 -12.42 -16.77
N SER A 21 -3.59 -11.51 -15.81
CA SER A 21 -2.69 -11.50 -14.66
C SER A 21 -2.87 -12.77 -13.82
N ALA A 22 -4.11 -13.11 -13.48
CA ALA A 22 -4.45 -14.33 -12.73
C ALA A 22 -4.06 -15.60 -13.50
N ARG A 23 -4.36 -15.69 -14.80
CA ARG A 23 -3.95 -16.81 -15.67
C ARG A 23 -2.43 -16.95 -15.73
N LYS A 24 -1.69 -15.85 -15.89
CA LYS A 24 -0.23 -15.87 -15.94
C LYS A 24 0.34 -16.41 -14.62
N GLY A 25 -0.14 -15.89 -13.49
CA GLY A 25 0.34 -16.35 -12.18
C GLY A 25 0.00 -17.82 -11.89
N LEU A 26 -1.18 -18.31 -12.29
CA LEU A 26 -1.52 -19.73 -12.18
C LEU A 26 -0.58 -20.61 -13.03
N ASN A 27 -0.26 -20.20 -14.25
CA ASN A 27 0.69 -20.91 -15.11
C ASN A 27 2.10 -20.96 -14.51
N GLU A 28 2.58 -19.85 -13.93
CA GLU A 28 3.89 -19.79 -13.26
C GLU A 28 3.97 -20.73 -12.04
N LEU A 29 2.84 -21.00 -11.38
CA LEU A 29 2.72 -21.98 -10.29
C LEU A 29 2.46 -23.42 -10.77
N GLY A 30 2.40 -23.65 -12.09
CA GLY A 30 2.31 -24.98 -12.70
C GLY A 30 0.89 -25.42 -13.11
N PHE A 31 -0.15 -24.63 -12.86
CA PHE A 31 -1.52 -24.94 -13.29
C PHE A 31 -1.67 -24.67 -14.79
N LYS A 32 -1.83 -25.73 -15.59
CA LYS A 32 -1.93 -25.63 -17.06
C LYS A 32 -3.36 -25.71 -17.60
N ASN A 33 -4.31 -26.18 -16.78
CA ASN A 33 -5.69 -26.47 -17.18
C ASN A 33 -6.63 -25.34 -16.76
N VAL A 34 -6.43 -24.13 -17.29
CA VAL A 34 -7.27 -22.96 -16.99
C VAL A 34 -8.20 -22.66 -18.17
N VAL A 35 -9.51 -22.77 -17.95
CA VAL A 35 -10.56 -22.34 -18.88
C VAL A 35 -10.96 -20.93 -18.48
N GLU A 36 -10.97 -20.00 -19.43
CA GLU A 36 -11.30 -18.59 -19.17
C GLU A 36 -12.70 -18.26 -19.67
N ALA A 37 -13.49 -17.50 -18.90
CA ALA A 37 -14.74 -16.93 -19.35
C ALA A 37 -14.81 -15.42 -19.02
N GLU A 38 -15.52 -14.65 -19.83
CA GLU A 38 -15.60 -13.19 -19.69
C GLU A 38 -16.79 -12.71 -18.87
N ASP A 39 -17.85 -13.51 -18.77
CA ASP A 39 -19.01 -13.24 -17.92
C ASP A 39 -19.73 -14.55 -17.55
N GLY A 40 -20.84 -14.43 -16.80
CA GLY A 40 -21.63 -15.59 -16.40
C GLY A 40 -22.30 -16.35 -17.55
N ASN A 41 -22.56 -15.74 -18.71
CA ASN A 41 -23.11 -16.43 -19.86
C ASN A 41 -22.03 -17.26 -20.57
N ASP A 42 -20.86 -16.68 -20.82
CA ASP A 42 -19.70 -17.42 -21.37
C ASP A 42 -19.31 -18.57 -20.43
N ALA A 43 -19.32 -18.34 -19.11
CA ALA A 43 -19.07 -19.40 -18.12
C ALA A 43 -20.06 -20.57 -18.23
N ILE A 44 -21.35 -20.28 -18.43
CA ILE A 44 -22.37 -21.32 -18.64
C ILE A 44 -22.10 -22.10 -19.92
N GLU A 45 -21.73 -21.44 -21.01
CA GLU A 45 -21.37 -22.11 -22.27
C GLU A 45 -20.16 -23.05 -22.07
N ARG A 46 -19.11 -22.59 -21.38
CA ARG A 46 -17.96 -23.45 -21.04
C ARG A 46 -18.35 -24.63 -20.17
N LEU A 47 -19.19 -24.42 -19.14
CA LEU A 47 -19.66 -25.50 -18.27
C LEU A 47 -20.52 -26.54 -19.00
N GLN A 48 -21.13 -26.18 -20.13
CA GLN A 48 -21.89 -27.11 -20.97
C GLN A 48 -21.01 -27.86 -21.97
N GLN A 49 -19.93 -27.24 -22.45
CA GLN A 49 -18.99 -27.82 -23.43
C GLN A 49 -17.93 -28.72 -22.78
N GLU A 50 -17.52 -28.38 -21.56
CA GLU A 50 -16.44 -29.08 -20.86
C GLU A 50 -16.96 -30.34 -20.14
N ASP A 51 -16.28 -31.46 -20.33
CA ASP A 51 -16.65 -32.73 -19.69
C ASP A 51 -16.49 -32.70 -18.16
N HIS A 52 -15.54 -31.91 -17.65
CA HIS A 52 -15.29 -31.70 -16.23
C HIS A 52 -14.68 -30.32 -15.95
N ILE A 53 -14.99 -29.77 -14.78
CA ILE A 53 -14.36 -28.61 -14.13
C ILE A 53 -14.23 -28.95 -12.64
N ASP A 54 -13.04 -28.78 -12.07
CA ASP A 54 -12.79 -29.11 -10.66
C ASP A 54 -13.14 -27.97 -9.72
N VAL A 55 -13.01 -26.72 -10.18
CA VAL A 55 -13.34 -25.52 -9.40
C VAL A 55 -13.69 -24.36 -10.32
N ILE A 56 -14.67 -23.57 -9.90
CA ILE A 56 -15.04 -22.31 -10.54
C ILE A 56 -14.51 -21.18 -9.66
N VAL A 57 -13.77 -20.25 -10.23
CA VAL A 57 -13.33 -19.00 -9.61
C VAL A 57 -13.97 -17.88 -10.42
N SER A 58 -14.99 -17.24 -9.87
CA SER A 58 -15.78 -16.25 -10.60
C SER A 58 -15.71 -14.90 -9.91
N ASP A 59 -15.51 -13.83 -10.67
CA ASP A 59 -15.86 -12.49 -10.20
C ASP A 59 -17.34 -12.44 -9.83
N TRP A 60 -17.64 -11.66 -8.78
CA TRP A 60 -18.98 -11.24 -8.45
C TRP A 60 -19.54 -10.29 -9.50
N ASN A 61 -18.81 -9.23 -9.85
CA ASN A 61 -19.33 -8.15 -10.69
C ASN A 61 -18.91 -8.36 -12.13
N MET A 62 -19.84 -8.77 -12.97
CA MET A 62 -19.59 -8.95 -14.39
C MET A 62 -20.76 -8.38 -15.18
N PRO A 63 -20.55 -7.89 -16.41
CA PRO A 63 -21.64 -7.50 -17.28
C PRO A 63 -22.53 -8.70 -17.62
N ASN A 64 -23.75 -8.41 -18.08
CA ASN A 64 -24.76 -9.40 -18.50
C ASN A 64 -25.26 -10.29 -17.37
N LYS A 65 -24.48 -11.34 -17.00
CA LYS A 65 -24.81 -12.27 -15.93
C LYS A 65 -23.71 -12.22 -14.88
N ASP A 66 -24.07 -11.77 -13.69
CA ASP A 66 -23.13 -11.59 -12.59
C ASP A 66 -22.72 -12.93 -11.93
N GLY A 67 -21.71 -12.90 -11.06
CA GLY A 67 -21.21 -14.10 -10.39
C GLY A 67 -22.24 -14.75 -9.47
N TYR A 68 -23.14 -13.97 -8.87
CA TYR A 68 -24.19 -14.51 -8.01
C TYR A 68 -25.25 -15.25 -8.83
N GLU A 69 -25.68 -14.69 -9.95
CA GLU A 69 -26.57 -15.35 -10.90
C GLU A 69 -25.94 -16.62 -11.48
N LEU A 70 -24.63 -16.60 -11.79
CA LEU A 70 -23.88 -17.78 -12.19
C LEU A 70 -23.86 -18.84 -11.09
N LEU A 71 -23.60 -18.46 -9.83
CA LEU A 71 -23.64 -19.38 -8.68
C LEU A 71 -25.01 -20.05 -8.53
N VAL A 72 -26.10 -19.26 -8.61
CA VAL A 72 -27.47 -19.79 -8.55
C VAL A 72 -27.71 -20.79 -9.68
N TRP A 73 -27.26 -20.48 -10.90
CA TRP A 73 -27.36 -21.41 -12.04
C TRP A 73 -26.56 -22.69 -11.81
N VAL A 74 -25.30 -22.57 -11.35
CA VAL A 74 -24.41 -23.70 -11.07
C VAL A 74 -25.04 -24.66 -10.07
N ARG A 75 -25.68 -24.12 -9.02
CA ARG A 75 -26.31 -24.89 -7.94
C ARG A 75 -27.65 -25.50 -8.34
N ALA A 76 -28.35 -24.92 -9.31
CA ALA A 76 -29.58 -25.47 -9.87
C ALA A 76 -29.35 -26.61 -10.88
N ASN A 77 -28.13 -26.80 -11.38
CA ASN A 77 -27.82 -27.77 -12.43
C ASN A 77 -27.15 -29.05 -11.88
N GLU A 78 -27.73 -30.22 -12.17
CA GLU A 78 -27.25 -31.53 -11.68
C GLU A 78 -25.79 -31.83 -12.00
N LYS A 79 -25.27 -31.37 -13.15
CA LYS A 79 -23.87 -31.59 -13.55
C LYS A 79 -22.89 -30.74 -12.76
N THR A 80 -23.29 -29.53 -12.36
CA THR A 80 -22.38 -28.52 -11.80
C THR A 80 -22.61 -28.24 -10.32
N LYS A 81 -23.73 -28.69 -9.73
CA LYS A 81 -24.12 -28.35 -8.36
C LYS A 81 -23.09 -28.70 -7.30
N ALA A 82 -22.29 -29.74 -7.53
CA ALA A 82 -21.26 -30.21 -6.61
C ALA A 82 -19.89 -29.52 -6.82
N VAL A 83 -19.71 -28.76 -7.91
CA VAL A 83 -18.44 -28.11 -8.22
C VAL A 83 -18.17 -27.00 -7.19
N PRO A 84 -17.01 -27.02 -6.50
CA PRO A 84 -16.57 -25.92 -5.67
C PRO A 84 -16.65 -24.59 -6.40
N PHE A 85 -17.31 -23.61 -5.78
CA PHE A 85 -17.49 -22.28 -6.34
C PHE A 85 -16.81 -21.27 -5.41
N VAL A 86 -15.70 -20.72 -5.87
CA VAL A 86 -14.98 -19.63 -5.22
C VAL A 86 -15.47 -18.32 -5.82
N MET A 87 -16.03 -17.47 -4.97
CA MET A 87 -16.45 -16.14 -5.37
C MET A 87 -15.28 -15.17 -5.16
N ALA A 88 -14.74 -14.64 -6.25
CA ALA A 88 -13.85 -13.51 -6.22
C ALA A 88 -14.67 -12.24 -5.98
N THR A 89 -14.44 -11.60 -4.85
CA THR A 89 -15.20 -10.44 -4.43
C THR A 89 -14.23 -9.30 -4.09
N ALA A 90 -14.45 -8.13 -4.68
CA ALA A 90 -13.93 -6.86 -4.18
C ALA A 90 -14.61 -6.45 -2.84
N ARG A 91 -15.68 -7.16 -2.46
CA ARG A 91 -16.67 -6.76 -1.48
C ARG A 91 -16.55 -7.58 -0.21
N GLY A 92 -16.17 -6.94 0.88
CA GLY A 92 -16.25 -7.47 2.25
C GLY A 92 -17.60 -7.24 2.93
N GLU A 93 -18.60 -6.66 2.23
CA GLU A 93 -19.93 -6.42 2.79
C GLU A 93 -20.62 -7.72 3.23
N LYS A 94 -20.94 -7.81 4.51
CA LYS A 94 -21.56 -8.99 5.11
C LYS A 94 -22.88 -9.40 4.47
N LYS A 95 -23.68 -8.42 4.03
CA LYS A 95 -24.96 -8.67 3.35
C LYS A 95 -24.78 -9.50 2.08
N GLN A 96 -23.74 -9.22 1.30
CA GLN A 96 -23.50 -9.91 0.03
C GLN A 96 -22.89 -11.30 0.27
N VAL A 97 -21.94 -11.38 1.22
CA VAL A 97 -21.37 -12.65 1.69
C VAL A 97 -22.47 -13.59 2.19
N ALA A 98 -23.41 -13.09 3.00
CA ALA A 98 -24.56 -13.87 3.49
C ALA A 98 -25.43 -14.40 2.34
N LYS A 99 -25.76 -13.54 1.35
CA LYS A 99 -26.54 -13.92 0.17
C LYS A 99 -25.88 -15.06 -0.64
N ALA A 100 -24.56 -15.01 -0.83
CA ALA A 100 -23.83 -16.06 -1.55
C ALA A 100 -23.65 -17.35 -0.73
N ASN A 101 -23.51 -17.24 0.60
CA ASN A 101 -23.53 -18.40 1.50
C ASN A 101 -24.88 -19.14 1.43
N GLU A 102 -26.00 -18.42 1.44
CA GLU A 102 -27.34 -19.00 1.27
C GLU A 102 -27.50 -19.67 -0.10
N ALA A 103 -26.86 -19.14 -1.14
CA ALA A 103 -26.83 -19.74 -2.47
C ALA A 103 -25.84 -20.92 -2.59
N GLY A 104 -25.06 -21.24 -1.55
CA GLY A 104 -24.17 -22.39 -1.52
C GLY A 104 -22.77 -22.16 -2.12
N VAL A 105 -22.24 -20.94 -2.05
CA VAL A 105 -20.83 -20.66 -2.37
C VAL A 105 -19.89 -21.52 -1.51
N THR A 106 -18.71 -21.87 -2.02
CA THR A 106 -17.75 -22.72 -1.29
C THR A 106 -16.80 -21.91 -0.42
N ASP A 107 -16.22 -20.84 -0.94
CA ASP A 107 -15.41 -19.87 -0.19
C ASP A 107 -15.30 -18.56 -1.01
N PHE A 108 -14.64 -17.55 -0.45
CA PHE A 108 -14.41 -16.27 -1.08
C PHE A 108 -12.92 -15.99 -1.25
N ILE A 109 -12.57 -15.30 -2.32
CA ILE A 109 -11.24 -14.71 -2.52
C ILE A 109 -11.37 -13.21 -2.72
N THR A 110 -10.46 -12.44 -2.13
CA THR A 110 -10.52 -10.97 -2.18
C THR A 110 -9.84 -10.48 -3.44
N LYS A 111 -10.50 -9.61 -4.19
CA LYS A 111 -9.89 -8.95 -5.36
C LYS A 111 -9.12 -7.69 -4.99
N PRO A 112 -8.06 -7.38 -5.76
CA PRO A 112 -7.24 -8.29 -6.55
C PRO A 112 -6.57 -9.35 -5.68
N PHE A 113 -6.45 -10.56 -6.24
CA PHE A 113 -5.74 -11.68 -5.60
C PHE A 113 -4.53 -12.09 -6.41
N GLY A 114 -3.46 -12.45 -5.71
CA GLY A 114 -2.30 -13.08 -6.33
C GLY A 114 -2.53 -14.57 -6.57
N ALA A 115 -1.80 -15.16 -7.52
CA ALA A 115 -1.89 -16.60 -7.77
C ALA A 115 -1.55 -17.45 -6.53
N LYS A 116 -0.62 -16.97 -5.67
CA LYS A 116 -0.31 -17.65 -4.39
C LYS A 116 -1.49 -17.68 -3.43
N GLU A 117 -2.27 -16.60 -3.34
CA GLU A 117 -3.45 -16.54 -2.47
C GLU A 117 -4.53 -17.48 -2.98
N LEU A 118 -4.75 -17.50 -4.30
CA LEU A 118 -5.66 -18.45 -4.93
C LEU A 118 -5.23 -19.89 -4.68
N VAL A 119 -3.95 -20.22 -4.87
CA VAL A 119 -3.42 -21.56 -4.58
C VAL A 119 -3.62 -21.94 -3.10
N THR A 120 -3.35 -21.01 -2.18
CA THR A 120 -3.58 -21.24 -0.75
C THR A 120 -5.04 -21.54 -0.44
N LEU A 121 -5.97 -20.86 -1.12
CA LEU A 121 -7.39 -21.10 -0.98
C LEU A 121 -7.81 -22.46 -1.58
N LEU A 122 -7.31 -22.78 -2.77
CA LEU A 122 -7.56 -24.07 -3.41
C LEU A 122 -7.04 -25.23 -2.55
N GLU A 123 -5.85 -25.08 -1.95
CA GLU A 123 -5.33 -26.04 -0.97
C GLU A 123 -6.32 -26.26 0.18
N GLN A 124 -6.92 -25.19 0.73
CA GLN A 124 -7.92 -25.31 1.80
C GLN A 124 -9.23 -25.98 1.35
N ILE A 125 -9.59 -25.85 0.08
CA ILE A 125 -10.82 -26.43 -0.47
C ILE A 125 -10.64 -27.95 -0.69
N PHE A 126 -9.47 -28.37 -1.17
CA PHE A 126 -9.19 -29.76 -1.55
C PHE A 126 -8.48 -30.59 -0.47
N ASP A 127 -7.85 -29.96 0.53
CA ASP A 127 -7.23 -30.64 1.68
C ASP A 127 -8.25 -30.83 2.82
N LYS A 128 -8.74 -32.06 2.99
CA LYS A 128 -9.80 -32.42 3.95
C LYS A 128 -9.33 -32.39 5.42
N ASP A 129 -8.04 -32.60 5.67
CA ASP A 129 -7.50 -32.68 7.05
C ASP A 129 -7.42 -31.29 7.70
N LYS A 130 -7.10 -30.24 6.92
CA LYS A 130 -7.09 -28.84 7.40
C LYS A 130 -8.49 -28.28 7.70
N LYS A 131 -9.53 -28.73 7.01
CA LYS A 131 -10.91 -28.28 7.26
C LYS A 131 -11.42 -28.72 8.64
N ALA A 132 -11.04 -29.92 9.09
CA ALA A 132 -11.37 -30.43 10.42
C ALA A 132 -10.55 -29.75 11.53
N GLU A 133 -9.27 -29.45 11.29
CA GLU A 133 -8.44 -28.68 12.24
C GLU A 133 -8.91 -27.22 12.40
N LYS A 134 -9.34 -26.57 11.31
CA LYS A 134 -9.80 -25.16 11.32
C LYS A 134 -11.18 -24.99 11.97
N ALA A 135 -12.09 -25.96 11.79
CA ALA A 135 -13.37 -25.99 12.50
C ALA A 135 -13.19 -26.25 14.01
N ALA A 136 -12.16 -27.01 14.39
CA ALA A 136 -11.78 -27.22 15.79
C ALA A 136 -10.99 -26.02 16.40
N SER A 137 -10.29 -25.22 15.59
CA SER A 137 -9.54 -24.04 16.05
C SER A 137 -10.35 -22.73 16.09
N ALA A 138 -11.54 -22.69 15.49
CA ALA A 138 -12.42 -21.50 15.41
C ALA A 138 -13.11 -21.12 16.74
N GLN A 139 -12.82 -21.85 17.83
CA GLN A 139 -13.15 -21.49 19.21
C GLN A 139 -11.87 -21.47 20.08
N SER A 140 -10.82 -20.82 19.57
CA SER A 140 -9.60 -20.59 20.32
C SER A 140 -9.89 -19.65 21.49
N ARG A 141 -10.15 -20.20 22.68
CA ARG A 141 -10.12 -19.42 23.92
C ARG A 141 -8.80 -18.63 23.99
N PRO A 142 -8.82 -17.40 24.54
CA PRO A 142 -7.62 -16.59 24.72
C PRO A 142 -6.50 -17.40 25.36
N ARG A 143 -5.35 -17.44 24.68
CA ARG A 143 -4.22 -18.28 25.09
C ARG A 143 -3.48 -17.59 26.22
N ARG A 144 -3.02 -18.39 27.21
CA ARG A 144 -2.07 -17.91 28.22
C ARG A 144 -0.67 -18.34 27.84
N SER A 145 0.30 -17.43 27.98
CA SER A 145 1.70 -17.75 27.78
C SER A 145 2.28 -18.57 28.93
N ALA A 146 3.53 -19.02 28.79
CA ALA A 146 4.27 -19.68 29.86
C ALA A 146 4.44 -18.80 31.12
N SER A 147 4.35 -17.47 30.97
CA SER A 147 4.40 -16.52 32.10
C SER A 147 3.04 -16.35 32.80
N GLY A 148 1.97 -16.96 32.27
CA GLY A 148 0.60 -16.86 32.77
C GLY A 148 -0.17 -15.64 32.27
N LYS A 149 0.47 -14.75 31.52
CA LYS A 149 -0.14 -13.57 30.88
C LYS A 149 -1.02 -13.96 29.71
N LEU A 150 -1.97 -13.09 29.37
CA LEU A 150 -2.79 -13.23 28.17
C LEU A 150 -1.93 -13.03 26.92
N GLN A 151 -1.90 -13.97 25.99
CA GLN A 151 -1.32 -13.76 24.67
C GLN A 151 -2.35 -13.01 23.82
N LEU A 152 -2.10 -11.73 23.54
CA LEU A 152 -2.94 -10.89 22.70
C LEU A 152 -2.41 -10.87 21.28
N LYS A 153 -3.17 -11.42 20.35
CA LYS A 153 -2.87 -11.42 18.92
C LYS A 153 -3.63 -10.31 18.23
N ILE A 154 -2.90 -9.36 17.63
CA ILE A 154 -3.45 -8.14 17.04
C ILE A 154 -3.22 -8.11 15.53
N ALA A 155 -4.30 -8.09 14.74
CA ALA A 155 -4.22 -7.92 13.29
C ALA A 155 -3.99 -6.46 12.90
N HIS A 156 -3.15 -6.25 11.88
CA HIS A 156 -2.91 -4.96 11.25
C HIS A 156 -2.51 -5.12 9.78
N ILE A 157 -2.57 -4.05 9.00
CA ILE A 157 -1.96 -3.96 7.66
C ILE A 157 -0.83 -2.92 7.61
N GLN A 158 -0.19 -2.77 6.44
CA GLN A 158 1.00 -1.96 6.18
C GLN A 158 0.68 -0.48 5.87
N ILE A 159 0.08 0.24 6.81
CA ILE A 159 -0.27 1.67 6.69
C ILE A 159 0.03 2.44 7.99
N THR A 160 0.24 3.76 7.90
CA THR A 160 0.55 4.61 9.05
C THR A 160 -0.55 4.68 10.09
N ASP A 161 -1.80 4.42 9.68
CA ASP A 161 -2.97 4.35 10.57
C ASP A 161 -2.76 3.36 11.73
N HIS A 162 -1.87 2.38 11.55
CA HIS A 162 -1.54 1.34 12.52
C HIS A 162 -0.19 1.55 13.21
N LEU A 163 0.46 2.69 13.01
CA LEU A 163 1.81 2.95 13.49
C LEU A 163 1.89 2.98 15.03
N SER A 164 0.82 3.33 15.73
CA SER A 164 0.76 3.26 17.20
C SER A 164 0.98 1.84 17.71
N LEU A 165 0.51 0.81 17.00
CA LEU A 165 0.82 -0.59 17.30
C LEU A 165 2.30 -0.91 17.05
N GLY A 166 2.87 -0.39 15.96
CA GLY A 166 4.28 -0.60 15.63
C GLY A 166 5.24 0.03 16.64
N VAL A 167 4.95 1.26 17.06
CA VAL A 167 5.70 1.95 18.12
C VAL A 167 5.51 1.23 19.46
N LEU A 168 4.29 0.82 19.82
CA LEU A 168 4.06 0.01 21.02
C LEU A 168 4.90 -1.26 21.01
N LYS A 169 4.86 -2.02 19.90
CA LYS A 169 5.65 -3.24 19.73
C LYS A 169 7.13 -2.97 19.92
N HIS A 170 7.67 -1.92 19.30
CA HIS A 170 9.07 -1.54 19.45
C HIS A 170 9.43 -1.20 20.91
N LEU A 171 8.58 -0.44 21.61
CA LEU A 171 8.80 -0.10 23.02
C LEU A 171 8.77 -1.34 23.91
N ILE A 172 7.94 -2.33 23.62
CA ILE A 172 7.93 -3.62 24.34
C ILE A 172 9.19 -4.44 24.03
N ASP A 173 9.55 -4.59 22.75
CA ASP A 173 10.70 -5.39 22.32
C ASP A 173 12.03 -4.83 22.87
N THR A 174 12.13 -3.50 22.95
CA THR A 174 13.28 -2.79 23.56
C THR A 174 13.22 -2.70 25.09
N LYS A 175 12.18 -3.26 25.71
CA LYS A 175 11.92 -3.24 27.17
C LYS A 175 11.69 -1.85 27.75
N ALA A 176 11.45 -0.84 26.93
CA ALA A 176 11.03 0.49 27.36
C ALA A 176 9.62 0.45 28.01
N LEU A 177 8.74 -0.43 27.50
CA LEU A 177 7.46 -0.78 28.12
C LEU A 177 7.43 -2.27 28.47
N ASN A 178 6.80 -2.61 29.60
CA ASN A 178 6.71 -4.00 30.08
C ASN A 178 5.27 -4.28 30.52
N PRO A 179 4.41 -4.80 29.61
CA PRO A 179 3.02 -5.11 29.94
C PRO A 179 2.94 -6.16 31.06
N ARG A 180 2.02 -5.96 31.99
CA ARG A 180 1.81 -6.84 33.15
C ARG A 180 0.78 -7.91 32.87
N HIS A 181 -0.25 -7.58 32.09
CA HIS A 181 -1.43 -8.41 31.89
C HIS A 181 -1.39 -9.22 30.60
N PHE A 182 -0.60 -8.79 29.60
CA PHE A 182 -0.52 -9.46 28.30
C PHE A 182 0.90 -9.62 27.75
N GLU A 183 1.02 -10.47 26.74
CA GLU A 183 2.14 -10.55 25.79
C GLU A 183 1.60 -10.22 24.40
N LEU A 184 2.35 -9.40 23.66
CA LEU A 184 1.91 -8.86 22.36
C LEU A 184 2.40 -9.73 21.20
N GLU A 185 1.47 -10.18 20.37
CA GLU A 185 1.74 -10.76 19.05
C GLU A 185 1.05 -9.91 17.98
N THR A 186 1.77 -9.48 16.95
CA THR A 186 1.22 -8.70 15.84
C THR A 186 1.16 -9.56 14.58
N VAL A 187 0.04 -9.51 13.85
CA VAL A 187 -0.13 -10.20 12.57
C VAL A 187 -0.35 -9.19 11.47
N CYS A 188 0.66 -9.03 10.62
CA CYS A 188 0.59 -8.19 9.43
C CYS A 188 -0.15 -8.94 8.32
N MET A 189 -1.23 -8.34 7.82
CA MET A 189 -2.11 -8.92 6.80
C MET A 189 -2.06 -8.09 5.50
N PRO A 190 -2.27 -8.72 4.34
CA PRO A 190 -2.09 -8.07 3.04
C PRO A 190 -3.22 -7.09 2.69
N SER A 191 -4.42 -7.28 3.26
CA SER A 191 -5.61 -6.45 2.96
C SER A 191 -6.63 -6.52 4.11
N TRP A 192 -7.74 -5.79 3.96
CA TRP A 192 -8.78 -5.68 4.98
C TRP A 192 -9.60 -6.97 5.16
N ASN A 193 -9.82 -7.74 4.11
CA ASN A 193 -10.66 -8.93 4.18
C ASN A 193 -10.07 -10.05 5.06
N PRO A 194 -8.75 -10.35 5.02
CA PRO A 194 -8.11 -11.21 6.02
C PRO A 194 -8.24 -10.68 7.46
N VAL A 195 -8.13 -9.36 7.66
CA VAL A 195 -8.32 -8.74 8.99
C VAL A 195 -9.75 -8.97 9.48
N GLN A 196 -10.74 -8.73 8.61
CA GLN A 196 -12.15 -8.98 8.90
C GLN A 196 -12.41 -10.46 9.25
N LYS A 197 -11.93 -11.38 8.41
CA LYS A 197 -12.13 -12.83 8.59
C LYS A 197 -11.48 -13.31 9.89
N SER A 198 -10.26 -12.90 10.17
CA SER A 198 -9.53 -13.33 11.37
C SER A 198 -10.16 -12.84 12.67
N LEU A 199 -10.68 -11.60 12.70
CA LEU A 199 -11.40 -11.06 13.86
C LEU A 199 -12.75 -11.78 14.06
N GLU A 200 -13.48 -12.02 12.97
CA GLU A 200 -14.75 -12.76 13.01
C GLU A 200 -14.56 -14.19 13.54
N THR A 201 -13.56 -14.91 13.05
CA THR A 201 -13.31 -16.30 13.44
C THR A 201 -12.58 -16.45 14.78
N GLY A 202 -12.21 -15.35 15.44
CA GLY A 202 -11.40 -15.39 16.67
C GLY A 202 -9.97 -15.91 16.45
N GLU A 203 -9.45 -15.80 15.23
CA GLU A 203 -8.03 -16.08 14.95
C GLU A 203 -7.12 -14.99 15.54
N VAL A 204 -7.65 -13.77 15.68
CA VAL A 204 -7.06 -12.64 16.39
C VAL A 204 -8.02 -12.10 17.45
N ASP A 205 -7.47 -11.56 18.52
CA ASP A 205 -8.21 -11.03 19.67
C ASP A 205 -8.61 -9.56 19.47
N VAL A 206 -7.74 -8.84 18.75
CA VAL A 206 -7.85 -7.40 18.47
C VAL A 206 -7.53 -7.16 17.00
N ALA A 207 -8.19 -6.19 16.38
CA ALA A 207 -7.83 -5.72 15.05
C ALA A 207 -7.75 -4.20 15.00
N PHE A 208 -6.69 -3.71 14.34
CA PHE A 208 -6.68 -2.38 13.77
C PHE A 208 -7.40 -2.45 12.43
N ILE A 209 -8.59 -1.89 12.37
CA ILE A 209 -9.53 -2.11 11.28
C ILE A 209 -10.30 -0.84 10.94
N LEU A 210 -10.73 -0.68 9.69
CA LEU A 210 -11.59 0.43 9.26
C LEU A 210 -12.89 0.47 10.07
N ALA A 211 -13.27 1.66 10.58
CA ALA A 211 -14.49 1.84 11.36
C ALA A 211 -15.75 1.31 10.64
N PRO A 212 -15.96 1.57 9.33
CA PRO A 212 -17.11 1.00 8.62
C PRO A 212 -17.12 -0.54 8.57
N ILE A 213 -15.96 -1.19 8.45
CA ILE A 213 -15.89 -2.66 8.48
C ILE A 213 -16.25 -3.17 9.88
N ALA A 214 -15.74 -2.54 10.94
CA ALA A 214 -16.08 -2.95 12.30
C ALA A 214 -17.58 -2.75 12.62
N MET A 215 -18.19 -1.67 12.13
CA MET A 215 -19.64 -1.47 12.21
C MET A 215 -20.42 -2.54 11.42
N ASP A 216 -19.98 -2.88 10.21
CA ASP A 216 -20.60 -3.94 9.41
C ASP A 216 -20.52 -5.29 10.12
N LEU A 217 -19.34 -5.68 10.62
CA LEU A 217 -19.15 -6.89 11.43
C LEU A 217 -20.10 -6.95 12.63
N PHE A 218 -20.18 -5.86 13.41
CA PHE A 218 -21.04 -5.76 14.57
C PHE A 218 -22.53 -5.89 14.18
N SER A 219 -22.96 -5.23 13.10
CA SER A 219 -24.35 -5.29 12.62
C SER A 219 -24.80 -6.71 12.24
N PHE A 220 -23.85 -7.58 11.88
CA PHE A 220 -24.08 -8.99 11.57
C PHE A 220 -23.78 -9.94 12.74
N GLY A 221 -23.70 -9.41 13.96
CA GLY A 221 -23.64 -10.21 15.18
C GLY A 221 -22.26 -10.74 15.55
N VAL A 222 -21.18 -10.21 14.94
CA VAL A 222 -19.82 -10.53 15.41
C VAL A 222 -19.60 -9.85 16.76
N PRO A 223 -19.23 -10.60 17.82
CA PRO A 223 -19.15 -10.08 19.18
C PRO A 223 -17.85 -9.30 19.39
N ILE A 224 -17.86 -8.02 19.01
CA ILE A 224 -16.72 -7.08 19.14
C ILE A 224 -17.16 -5.73 19.72
N LYS A 225 -16.25 -5.05 20.41
CA LYS A 225 -16.34 -3.63 20.82
C LYS A 225 -15.27 -2.78 20.16
N LEU A 226 -15.63 -1.55 19.84
CA LEU A 226 -14.66 -0.48 19.59
C LEU A 226 -14.22 0.10 20.93
N VAL A 227 -12.92 0.04 21.26
CA VAL A 227 -12.39 0.55 22.54
C VAL A 227 -11.55 1.82 22.41
N LEU A 228 -10.99 2.08 21.21
CA LEU A 228 -10.12 3.23 20.94
C LEU A 228 -10.12 3.54 19.43
N LEU A 229 -9.86 4.78 19.04
CA LEU A 229 -9.47 5.07 17.65
C LEU A 229 -8.01 4.66 17.45
N ALA A 230 -7.64 4.21 16.25
CA ALA A 230 -6.24 3.94 15.94
C ALA A 230 -5.48 5.24 15.60
N HIS A 231 -6.19 6.20 14.99
CA HIS A 231 -5.71 7.52 14.58
C HIS A 231 -6.90 8.42 14.16
N LYS A 232 -6.59 9.68 13.84
CA LYS A 232 -7.45 10.58 13.05
C LYS A 232 -6.69 11.07 11.79
N ASN A 233 -7.41 11.54 10.78
CA ASN A 233 -6.85 11.94 9.47
C ASN A 233 -5.98 10.82 8.84
N GLY A 234 -4.97 11.16 8.05
CA GLY A 234 -3.92 10.22 7.62
C GLY A 234 -4.12 9.59 6.25
N SER A 235 -5.17 9.96 5.52
CA SER A 235 -5.37 9.52 4.14
C SER A 235 -4.97 10.60 3.14
N ILE A 236 -4.59 10.19 1.94
CA ILE A 236 -4.09 11.03 0.87
C ILE A 236 -4.83 10.74 -0.43
N PHE A 237 -5.36 11.78 -1.07
CA PHE A 237 -5.97 11.71 -2.39
C PHE A 237 -4.92 12.07 -3.43
N VAL A 238 -4.59 11.13 -4.30
CA VAL A 238 -3.65 11.34 -5.40
C VAL A 238 -4.32 11.12 -6.75
N ARG A 239 -3.82 11.81 -7.76
CA ARG A 239 -4.13 11.55 -9.18
C ARG A 239 -2.92 10.93 -9.88
N LYS A 240 -3.15 10.23 -10.99
CA LYS A 240 -2.05 9.76 -11.83
C LYS A 240 -1.24 10.94 -12.37
N ARG A 241 0.10 10.82 -12.41
CA ARG A 241 0.95 11.83 -13.05
C ARG A 241 0.91 11.62 -14.57
N ILE A 242 0.40 12.60 -15.31
CA ILE A 242 0.38 12.61 -16.78
C ILE A 242 0.87 13.98 -17.26
N GLU A 243 1.79 13.99 -18.23
CA GLU A 243 2.28 15.22 -18.84
C GLU A 243 1.18 15.94 -19.64
N GLY A 244 1.09 17.27 -19.49
CA GLY A 244 0.12 18.09 -20.25
C GLY A 244 -1.34 17.97 -19.79
N GLU A 245 -1.61 17.36 -18.64
CA GLU A 245 -2.96 17.15 -18.13
C GLU A 245 -3.71 18.46 -17.81
N SER A 246 -5.04 18.39 -17.83
CA SER A 246 -5.89 19.57 -17.60
C SER A 246 -5.77 20.08 -16.17
N LYS A 247 -5.82 21.41 -16.00
CA LYS A 247 -6.06 22.04 -14.69
C LYS A 247 -7.49 21.81 -14.17
N ASP A 248 -8.40 21.39 -15.05
CA ASP A 248 -9.77 21.02 -14.71
C ASP A 248 -9.78 19.60 -14.12
N LEU A 249 -9.86 19.50 -12.80
CA LEU A 249 -9.82 18.22 -12.09
C LEU A 249 -10.94 17.26 -12.51
N ALA A 250 -12.12 17.77 -12.86
CA ALA A 250 -13.23 16.91 -13.25
C ALA A 250 -12.89 16.09 -14.51
N LYS A 251 -12.15 16.69 -15.46
CA LYS A 251 -11.71 16.00 -16.68
C LYS A 251 -10.67 14.91 -16.43
N ASN A 252 -9.89 15.03 -15.35
CA ASN A 252 -8.85 14.05 -15.02
C ASN A 252 -9.44 12.77 -14.43
N PHE A 253 -10.68 12.80 -13.90
CA PHE A 253 -11.34 11.63 -13.33
C PHE A 253 -12.50 11.11 -14.19
N LYS A 254 -13.10 11.95 -15.04
CA LYS A 254 -14.22 11.53 -15.88
C LYS A 254 -13.81 10.40 -16.83
N SER A 255 -14.61 9.35 -16.83
CA SER A 255 -14.41 8.10 -17.55
C SER A 255 -13.10 7.38 -17.20
N LYS A 256 -12.57 7.58 -15.99
CA LYS A 256 -11.36 6.93 -15.47
C LYS A 256 -11.67 6.02 -14.30
N THR A 257 -10.77 5.07 -14.06
CA THR A 257 -10.81 4.20 -12.89
C THR A 257 -10.19 4.89 -11.69
N PHE A 258 -10.87 4.88 -10.55
CA PHE A 258 -10.40 5.46 -9.30
C PHE A 258 -10.38 4.39 -8.22
N TYR A 259 -9.20 4.16 -7.61
CA TYR A 259 -9.04 3.07 -6.66
C TYR A 259 -9.36 3.49 -5.23
N ILE A 260 -9.94 2.55 -4.50
CA ILE A 260 -10.23 2.65 -3.06
C ILE A 260 -9.79 1.36 -2.36
N PRO A 261 -9.45 1.40 -1.07
CA PRO A 261 -8.91 0.21 -0.39
C PRO A 261 -9.99 -0.81 -0.02
N HIS A 262 -11.24 -0.38 0.11
CA HIS A 262 -12.39 -1.22 0.41
C HIS A 262 -13.71 -0.46 0.21
N GLU A 263 -14.81 -1.14 -0.16
CA GLU A 263 -16.14 -0.52 -0.29
C GLU A 263 -16.64 0.06 1.06
N MET A 264 -16.46 -0.71 2.14
CA MET A 264 -16.76 -0.26 3.50
C MET A 264 -15.57 0.53 4.08
N SER A 265 -15.33 1.75 3.58
CA SER A 265 -14.21 2.57 4.06
C SER A 265 -14.49 4.07 4.04
N ILE A 266 -13.78 4.80 4.90
CA ILE A 266 -13.78 6.28 4.89
C ILE A 266 -13.18 6.82 3.60
N HIS A 267 -12.19 6.13 3.04
CA HIS A 267 -11.61 6.43 1.73
C HIS A 267 -12.69 6.44 0.64
N HIS A 268 -13.57 5.44 0.61
CA HIS A 268 -14.67 5.41 -0.33
C HIS A 268 -15.64 6.58 -0.11
N MET A 269 -16.04 6.81 1.14
CA MET A 269 -16.95 7.91 1.51
C MET A 269 -16.39 9.29 1.12
N LEU A 270 -15.14 9.57 1.45
CA LEU A 270 -14.49 10.85 1.13
C LEU A 270 -14.24 11.02 -0.37
N SER A 271 -13.89 9.94 -1.09
CA SER A 271 -13.79 9.97 -2.56
C SER A 271 -15.14 10.27 -3.19
N HIS A 272 -16.21 9.63 -2.69
CA HIS A 272 -17.58 9.90 -3.13
C HIS A 272 -17.96 11.36 -2.90
N MET A 273 -17.76 11.90 -1.69
CA MET A 273 -18.01 13.33 -1.39
C MET A 273 -17.26 14.26 -2.36
N PHE A 274 -15.96 14.03 -2.55
CA PHE A 274 -15.12 14.89 -3.38
C PHE A 274 -15.53 14.83 -4.85
N LEU A 275 -15.64 13.64 -5.44
CA LEU A 275 -15.99 13.46 -6.85
C LEU A 275 -17.40 13.97 -7.16
N ARG A 276 -18.38 13.74 -6.26
CA ARG A 276 -19.72 14.35 -6.38
C ARG A 276 -19.66 15.88 -6.33
N GLY A 277 -18.78 16.44 -5.51
CA GLY A 277 -18.52 17.88 -5.46
C GLY A 277 -17.89 18.45 -6.74
N LEU A 278 -17.20 17.63 -7.54
CA LEU A 278 -16.75 17.99 -8.89
C LEU A 278 -17.87 17.89 -9.95
N GLY A 279 -19.07 17.43 -9.57
CA GLY A 279 -20.16 17.15 -10.50
C GLY A 279 -20.03 15.80 -11.22
N LEU A 280 -19.17 14.91 -10.76
CA LEU A 280 -19.02 13.54 -11.25
C LEU A 280 -19.86 12.56 -10.43
N ASN A 281 -20.16 11.40 -10.97
CA ASN A 281 -20.83 10.32 -10.27
C ASN A 281 -19.94 9.06 -10.19
N PRO A 282 -19.24 8.83 -9.07
CA PRO A 282 -18.47 7.62 -8.87
C PRO A 282 -19.36 6.42 -8.55
N GLY A 283 -19.06 5.27 -9.15
CA GLY A 283 -19.80 4.04 -8.93
C GLY A 283 -19.01 2.80 -9.35
N PHE A 284 -19.49 1.63 -8.95
CA PHE A 284 -18.94 0.36 -9.40
C PHE A 284 -19.62 -0.09 -10.69
N GLU A 285 -18.88 -0.84 -11.50
CA GLU A 285 -19.42 -1.43 -12.72
C GLU A 285 -20.69 -2.27 -12.44
N GLY A 286 -21.68 -2.13 -13.33
CA GLY A 286 -22.99 -2.76 -13.19
C GLY A 286 -23.99 -2.06 -12.25
N ARG A 287 -23.67 -0.91 -11.63
CA ARG A 287 -24.60 -0.14 -10.77
C ARG A 287 -24.87 1.28 -11.27
N GLY A 288 -26.04 1.49 -11.88
CA GLY A 288 -26.56 2.83 -12.18
C GLY A 288 -25.81 3.58 -13.29
N ASP A 289 -26.05 4.89 -13.38
CA ASP A 289 -25.38 5.80 -14.32
C ASP A 289 -24.16 6.43 -13.62
N TYR A 290 -22.94 6.03 -13.95
CA TYR A 290 -21.70 6.50 -13.32
C TYR A 290 -20.70 6.95 -14.39
N ASP A 291 -19.87 7.95 -14.05
CA ASP A 291 -18.84 8.49 -14.94
C ASP A 291 -17.43 8.47 -14.31
N VAL A 292 -17.27 7.88 -13.12
CA VAL A 292 -15.97 7.48 -12.56
C VAL A 292 -16.09 6.03 -12.08
N PHE A 293 -15.18 5.16 -12.54
CA PHE A 293 -15.22 3.73 -12.28
C PHE A 293 -14.49 3.43 -10.97
N LEU A 294 -15.18 3.04 -9.91
CA LEU A 294 -14.56 2.63 -8.65
C LEU A 294 -14.09 1.19 -8.72
N GLU A 295 -12.87 0.94 -8.25
CA GLU A 295 -12.32 -0.40 -8.11
C GLU A 295 -11.59 -0.55 -6.78
N VAL A 296 -11.74 -1.72 -6.14
CA VAL A 296 -11.12 -2.01 -4.84
C VAL A 296 -9.76 -2.64 -5.04
N ILE A 297 -8.71 -1.97 -4.54
CA ILE A 297 -7.33 -2.42 -4.62
C ILE A 297 -6.70 -2.37 -3.22
N PRO A 298 -6.04 -3.44 -2.71
CA PRO A 298 -5.27 -3.41 -1.48
C PRO A 298 -4.28 -2.24 -1.48
N PRO A 299 -4.12 -1.51 -0.35
CA PRO A 299 -3.25 -0.33 -0.28
C PRO A 299 -1.85 -0.55 -0.88
N ILE A 300 -1.21 -1.66 -0.53
CA ILE A 300 0.15 -1.98 -0.97
C ILE A 300 0.30 -2.18 -2.48
N GLN A 301 -0.79 -2.48 -3.19
CA GLN A 301 -0.81 -2.72 -4.64
C GLN A 301 -1.21 -1.46 -5.43
N MET A 302 -1.81 -0.46 -4.79
CA MET A 302 -2.33 0.72 -5.49
C MET A 302 -1.30 1.47 -6.35
N PRO A 303 -0.04 1.68 -5.91
CA PRO A 303 0.94 2.36 -6.75
C PRO A 303 1.26 1.60 -8.04
N GLU A 304 1.39 0.27 -7.96
CA GLU A 304 1.64 -0.59 -9.12
C GLU A 304 0.45 -0.56 -10.10
N TYR A 305 -0.78 -0.69 -9.59
CA TYR A 305 -1.99 -0.61 -10.40
C TYR A 305 -2.19 0.76 -11.04
N LEU A 306 -1.84 1.84 -10.33
CA LEU A 306 -1.89 3.20 -10.87
C LEU A 306 -0.87 3.39 -12.00
N ALA A 307 0.35 2.87 -11.84
CA ALA A 307 1.38 2.91 -12.88
C ALA A 307 0.96 2.10 -14.12
N ALA A 308 0.51 0.85 -13.91
CA ALA A 308 0.25 -0.11 -14.96
C ALA A 308 -1.02 0.17 -15.79
N ASN A 309 -2.07 0.76 -15.20
CA ASN A 309 -3.34 0.99 -15.88
C ASN A 309 -3.40 2.40 -16.53
N PRO A 310 -3.41 2.54 -17.87
CA PRO A 310 -3.54 3.84 -18.55
C PRO A 310 -4.86 4.56 -18.27
N GLU A 311 -5.91 3.83 -17.90
CA GLU A 311 -7.24 4.37 -17.57
C GLU A 311 -7.41 4.71 -16.09
N ALA A 312 -6.39 4.52 -15.26
CA ALA A 312 -6.44 4.93 -13.86
C ALA A 312 -6.31 6.46 -13.72
N GLY A 313 -7.27 7.07 -13.03
CA GLY A 313 -7.27 8.50 -12.71
C GLY A 313 -6.60 8.82 -11.37
N GLY A 314 -6.60 7.90 -10.40
CA GLY A 314 -6.06 8.15 -9.07
C GLY A 314 -6.56 7.18 -8.00
N TYR A 315 -6.28 7.51 -6.74
CA TYR A 315 -6.81 6.79 -5.59
C TYR A 315 -6.84 7.66 -4.32
N LEU A 316 -7.65 7.23 -3.34
CA LEU A 316 -7.61 7.73 -1.96
C LEU A 316 -7.31 6.56 -1.02
N VAL A 317 -6.23 6.69 -0.24
CA VAL A 317 -5.74 5.61 0.62
C VAL A 317 -5.03 6.19 1.85
N ALA A 318 -4.85 5.39 2.89
CA ALA A 318 -3.99 5.71 4.02
C ALA A 318 -2.52 5.85 3.58
N GLU A 319 -1.80 6.76 4.24
CA GLU A 319 -0.35 6.88 4.08
C GLU A 319 0.38 5.62 4.60
N PRO A 320 1.64 5.34 4.19
CA PRO A 320 2.53 6.15 3.34
C PRO A 320 2.36 5.90 1.83
N ILE A 321 1.30 5.21 1.42
CA ILE A 321 1.14 4.69 0.05
C ILE A 321 1.08 5.81 -1.00
N GLY A 322 0.39 6.91 -0.71
CA GLY A 322 0.29 8.03 -1.65
C GLY A 322 1.56 8.85 -1.73
N THR A 323 2.17 9.23 -0.59
CA THR A 323 3.44 9.98 -0.61
C THR A 323 4.56 9.16 -1.26
N LYS A 324 4.59 7.84 -1.04
CA LYS A 324 5.49 6.94 -1.77
C LYS A 324 5.30 7.00 -3.28
N ALA A 325 4.06 6.88 -3.77
CA ALA A 325 3.79 6.92 -5.22
C ALA A 325 4.15 8.27 -5.85
N ILE A 326 4.03 9.37 -5.10
CA ILE A 326 4.50 10.69 -5.52
C ILE A 326 6.04 10.71 -5.62
N ALA A 327 6.73 10.18 -4.62
CA ALA A 327 8.19 10.06 -4.61
C ALA A 327 8.74 9.13 -5.71
N GLU A 328 7.92 8.21 -6.22
CA GLU A 328 8.23 7.34 -7.37
C GLU A 328 7.86 7.97 -8.72
N GLY A 329 7.29 9.19 -8.72
CA GLY A 329 6.85 9.88 -9.93
C GLY A 329 5.60 9.29 -10.59
N ILE A 330 4.89 8.38 -9.91
CA ILE A 330 3.68 7.71 -10.42
C ILE A 330 2.45 8.63 -10.27
N ALA A 331 2.41 9.40 -9.20
CA ALA A 331 1.23 10.13 -8.78
C ALA A 331 1.52 11.60 -8.43
N GLU A 332 0.46 12.41 -8.35
CA GLU A 332 0.49 13.77 -7.84
C GLU A 332 -0.53 13.95 -6.71
N LEU A 333 -0.14 14.69 -5.66
CA LEU A 333 -1.06 15.07 -4.59
C LEU A 333 -2.20 15.94 -5.12
N THR A 334 -3.44 15.56 -4.80
CA THR A 334 -4.61 16.44 -4.95
C THR A 334 -4.92 17.13 -3.61
N PHE A 335 -5.16 16.35 -2.56
CA PHE A 335 -5.37 16.86 -1.20
C PHE A 335 -5.14 15.76 -0.15
N LEU A 336 -4.97 16.16 1.11
CA LEU A 336 -4.96 15.27 2.27
C LEU A 336 -6.34 15.21 2.89
N SER A 337 -6.78 14.05 3.37
CA SER A 337 -8.14 13.86 3.85
C SER A 337 -8.54 14.80 4.99
N GLY A 338 -7.59 15.23 5.82
CA GLY A 338 -7.81 16.23 6.87
C GLY A 338 -8.26 17.61 6.34
N GLU A 339 -7.99 17.93 5.08
CA GLU A 339 -8.46 19.16 4.43
C GLU A 339 -9.94 19.09 4.05
N LEU A 340 -10.45 17.89 3.77
CA LEU A 340 -11.87 17.68 3.51
C LEU A 340 -12.62 17.50 4.82
N TRP A 341 -12.10 16.68 5.72
CA TRP A 341 -12.69 16.46 7.04
C TRP A 341 -11.60 16.46 8.11
N GLU A 342 -11.38 17.60 8.73
CA GLU A 342 -10.40 17.75 9.79
C GLU A 342 -10.74 16.87 10.99
N ASN A 343 -9.75 16.17 11.53
CA ASN A 343 -9.84 15.26 12.67
C ASN A 343 -10.87 14.12 12.45
N HIS A 344 -11.08 13.67 11.21
CA HIS A 344 -11.98 12.55 10.94
C HIS A 344 -11.42 11.22 11.49
N PRO A 345 -12.26 10.33 12.04
CA PRO A 345 -11.84 8.97 12.36
C PRO A 345 -11.71 8.13 11.07
N CYS A 346 -10.89 7.09 11.11
CA CYS A 346 -10.75 6.12 10.01
C CYS A 346 -10.59 4.69 10.52
N CYS A 347 -9.40 4.32 11.01
CA CYS A 347 -9.18 3.03 11.65
C CYS A 347 -9.47 3.09 13.17
N VAL A 348 -9.93 1.97 13.70
CA VAL A 348 -10.31 1.78 15.10
C VAL A 348 -9.63 0.55 15.67
N VAL A 349 -9.55 0.48 16.99
CA VAL A 349 -9.12 -0.71 17.73
C VAL A 349 -10.38 -1.47 18.14
N ALA A 350 -10.68 -2.53 17.38
CA ALA A 350 -11.80 -3.43 17.66
C ALA A 350 -11.30 -4.64 18.47
N VAL A 351 -11.96 -4.95 19.57
CA VAL A 351 -11.60 -6.03 20.51
C VAL A 351 -12.77 -7.00 20.61
N ARG A 352 -12.50 -8.31 20.60
CA ARG A 352 -13.51 -9.35 20.85
C ARG A 352 -14.19 -9.15 22.21
N ASP A 353 -15.52 -9.28 22.27
CA ASP A 353 -16.31 -9.07 23.50
C ASP A 353 -15.84 -9.96 24.65
N GLU A 354 -15.44 -11.21 24.37
CA GLU A 354 -14.92 -12.14 25.37
C GLU A 354 -13.63 -11.62 26.03
N ILE A 355 -12.77 -10.92 25.28
CA ILE A 355 -11.53 -10.33 25.80
C ILE A 355 -11.86 -9.11 26.67
N VAL A 356 -12.81 -8.28 26.23
CA VAL A 356 -13.31 -7.14 27.01
C VAL A 356 -13.93 -7.59 28.34
N ALA A 357 -14.70 -8.68 28.31
CA ALA A 357 -15.41 -9.20 29.47
C ALA A 357 -14.50 -9.96 30.45
N GLU A 358 -13.64 -10.86 29.95
CA GLU A 358 -12.82 -11.74 30.79
C GLU A 358 -11.47 -11.12 31.20
N TYR A 359 -10.93 -10.17 30.41
CA TYR A 359 -9.60 -9.57 30.62
C TYR A 359 -9.60 -8.03 30.57
N PRO A 360 -10.50 -7.34 31.31
CA PRO A 360 -10.60 -5.88 31.25
C PRO A 360 -9.31 -5.15 31.64
N ASP A 361 -8.51 -5.70 32.58
CA ASP A 361 -7.22 -5.12 32.95
C ASP A 361 -6.21 -5.13 31.79
N ALA A 362 -6.22 -6.20 30.96
CA ALA A 362 -5.37 -6.29 29.78
C ALA A 362 -5.81 -5.31 28.69
N VAL A 363 -7.12 -5.15 28.50
CA VAL A 363 -7.68 -4.17 27.56
C VAL A 363 -7.36 -2.74 28.00
N GLN A 364 -7.50 -2.44 29.30
CA GLN A 364 -7.12 -1.13 29.84
C GLN A 364 -5.62 -0.85 29.68
N GLU A 365 -4.76 -1.84 29.99
CA GLU A 365 -3.32 -1.70 29.83
C GLU A 365 -2.93 -1.47 28.37
N LEU A 366 -3.48 -2.26 27.44
CA LEU A 366 -3.29 -2.08 26.00
C LEU A 366 -3.71 -0.68 25.56
N THR A 367 -4.89 -0.23 25.98
CA THR A 367 -5.44 1.09 25.62
C THR A 367 -4.53 2.22 26.11
N ASN A 368 -4.07 2.15 27.36
CA ASN A 368 -3.13 3.13 27.92
C ASN A 368 -1.82 3.18 27.12
N MET A 369 -1.25 2.01 26.82
CA MET A 369 0.02 1.93 26.10
C MET A 369 -0.09 2.36 24.64
N LEU A 370 -1.24 2.15 23.98
CA LEU A 370 -1.50 2.67 22.63
C LEU A 370 -1.63 4.20 22.62
N VAL A 371 -2.26 4.80 23.63
CA VAL A 371 -2.30 6.27 23.77
C VAL A 371 -0.89 6.82 24.00
N GLU A 372 -0.08 6.18 24.84
CA GLU A 372 1.33 6.57 25.05
C GLU A 372 2.15 6.47 23.75
N ALA A 373 1.99 5.37 23.00
CA ALA A 373 2.63 5.20 21.70
C ALA A 373 2.17 6.27 20.68
N GLY A 374 0.89 6.62 20.68
CA GLY A 374 0.34 7.69 19.85
C GLY A 374 0.92 9.06 20.17
N GLN A 375 1.10 9.38 21.46
CA GLN A 375 1.77 10.59 21.92
C GLN A 375 3.27 10.61 21.56
N PHE A 376 3.94 9.45 21.65
CA PHE A 376 5.33 9.32 21.24
C PHE A 376 5.51 9.69 19.76
N ILE A 377 4.58 9.25 18.89
CA ILE A 377 4.61 9.56 17.47
C ILE A 377 4.50 11.07 17.22
N GLU A 378 3.55 11.76 17.85
CA GLU A 378 3.40 13.22 17.69
C GLU A 378 4.62 13.99 18.22
N GLN A 379 5.26 13.51 19.29
CA GLN A 379 6.40 14.20 19.92
C GLN A 379 7.74 13.92 19.23
N LYS A 380 7.88 12.77 18.57
CA LYS A 380 9.13 12.28 17.99
C LYS A 380 8.91 11.70 16.60
N PRO A 381 8.45 12.50 15.62
CA PRO A 381 8.14 11.99 14.29
C PRO A 381 9.36 11.39 13.57
N GLU A 382 10.56 11.91 13.81
CA GLU A 382 11.81 11.39 13.24
C GLU A 382 12.11 9.97 13.73
N THR A 383 12.17 9.79 15.05
CA THR A 383 12.41 8.46 15.65
C THR A 383 11.29 7.49 15.29
N SER A 384 10.04 7.98 15.22
CA SER A 384 8.88 7.16 14.87
C SER A 384 8.91 6.70 13.42
N ALA A 385 9.47 7.50 12.50
CA ALA A 385 9.70 7.07 11.13
C ALA A 385 10.71 5.91 11.07
N ALA A 386 11.84 6.04 11.76
CA ALA A 386 12.84 4.96 11.82
C ALA A 386 12.28 3.66 12.42
N ILE A 387 11.43 3.76 13.45
CA ILE A 387 10.73 2.60 14.04
C ILE A 387 9.67 2.03 13.09
N GLY A 388 8.95 2.90 12.39
CA GLY A 388 7.81 2.53 11.56
C GLY A 388 8.18 1.80 10.27
N VAL A 389 9.32 2.13 9.65
CA VAL A 389 9.76 1.45 8.41
C VAL A 389 9.80 -0.07 8.54
N PRO A 390 10.54 -0.69 9.50
CA PRO A 390 10.59 -2.15 9.62
C PRO A 390 9.25 -2.77 10.08
N PHE A 391 8.35 -1.99 10.69
CA PHE A 391 7.02 -2.48 11.07
C PHE A 391 6.04 -2.48 9.90
N LEU A 392 6.06 -1.43 9.08
CA LEU A 392 5.17 -1.25 7.92
C LEU A 392 5.69 -1.97 6.67
N ASP A 393 7.00 -2.19 6.56
CA ASP A 393 7.63 -2.92 5.46
C ASP A 393 8.60 -3.99 5.98
N PRO A 394 8.10 -5.03 6.69
CA PRO A 394 8.95 -6.01 7.36
C PRO A 394 9.80 -6.86 6.41
N THR A 395 9.39 -6.95 5.14
CA THR A 395 10.10 -7.70 4.10
C THR A 395 10.95 -6.81 3.17
N GLY A 396 10.86 -5.48 3.32
CA GLY A 396 11.45 -4.52 2.37
C GLY A 396 10.79 -4.54 0.98
N SER A 397 9.61 -5.15 0.83
CA SER A 397 8.94 -5.35 -0.46
C SER A 397 8.18 -4.11 -0.91
N LEU A 398 7.78 -3.24 0.01
CA LEU A 398 7.27 -1.92 -0.34
C LEU A 398 8.41 -1.00 -0.81
N GLY A 399 9.63 -1.18 -0.30
CA GLY A 399 10.71 -0.22 -0.51
C GLY A 399 10.46 1.09 0.25
N LEU A 400 9.78 1.01 1.40
CA LEU A 400 9.44 2.17 2.21
C LEU A 400 10.69 2.81 2.80
N ARG A 401 10.89 4.11 2.55
CA ARG A 401 12.03 4.88 3.08
C ARG A 401 11.64 5.70 4.31
N GLU A 402 12.61 5.89 5.20
CA GLU A 402 12.44 6.73 6.39
C GLU A 402 12.05 8.17 6.03
N ALA A 403 12.64 8.74 4.97
CA ALA A 403 12.31 10.08 4.50
C ALA A 403 10.83 10.25 4.16
N VAL A 404 10.25 9.27 3.46
CA VAL A 404 8.82 9.23 3.12
C VAL A 404 7.98 9.19 4.37
N LEU A 405 8.27 8.28 5.29
CA LEU A 405 7.48 8.15 6.52
C LEU A 405 7.62 9.38 7.42
N ARG A 406 8.81 9.97 7.50
CA ARG A 406 9.07 11.18 8.28
C ARG A 406 8.30 12.39 7.72
N ASP A 407 8.21 12.53 6.40
CA ASP A 407 7.39 13.56 5.76
C ASP A 407 5.90 13.38 6.10
N VAL A 408 5.39 12.14 5.97
CA VAL A 408 4.01 11.79 6.34
C VAL A 408 3.67 12.17 7.79
N LEU A 409 4.57 11.88 8.73
CA LEU A 409 4.33 12.13 10.16
C LEU A 409 4.43 13.61 10.55
N LYS A 410 5.07 14.44 9.72
CA LYS A 410 5.20 15.89 9.96
C LYS A 410 4.10 16.71 9.29
N GLU A 411 3.28 16.08 8.47
CA GLU A 411 2.26 16.73 7.69
C GLU A 411 1.14 17.31 8.58
N ASN A 412 0.87 18.62 8.45
CA ASN A 412 -0.03 19.31 9.38
C ASN A 412 -1.48 18.82 9.23
N GLN A 413 -1.94 18.56 8.01
CA GLN A 413 -3.26 17.97 7.74
C GLN A 413 -3.19 16.43 7.58
N GLY A 414 -2.03 15.85 7.87
CA GLY A 414 -1.79 14.41 7.85
C GLY A 414 -2.28 13.70 9.10
N ILE A 415 -1.76 12.49 9.32
CA ILE A 415 -2.16 11.59 10.41
C ILE A 415 -1.98 12.24 11.78
N LYS A 416 -2.96 12.03 12.68
CA LYS A 416 -2.94 12.47 14.08
C LYS A 416 -3.05 11.25 14.99
N THR A 417 -2.10 11.10 15.90
CA THR A 417 -2.01 9.96 16.81
C THR A 417 -2.07 10.35 18.29
N GLY A 418 -2.05 11.65 18.61
CA GLY A 418 -2.12 12.13 20.00
C GLY A 418 -3.54 12.31 20.54
N ASP A 419 -4.56 12.10 19.71
CA ASP A 419 -5.97 12.12 20.09
C ASP A 419 -6.67 10.88 19.51
N LEU A 420 -6.85 9.87 20.37
CA LEU A 420 -7.38 8.56 20.01
C LEU A 420 -8.76 8.28 20.63
N PHE A 421 -9.40 9.29 21.23
CA PHE A 421 -10.68 9.11 21.90
C PHE A 421 -11.82 8.87 20.87
N PRO A 422 -12.62 7.80 21.01
CA PRO A 422 -13.76 7.54 20.13
C PRO A 422 -14.86 8.60 20.28
N VAL A 423 -15.22 9.26 19.18
CA VAL A 423 -16.31 10.25 19.14
C VAL A 423 -17.51 9.65 18.41
N ILE A 424 -18.58 9.35 19.14
CA ILE A 424 -19.78 8.68 18.61
C ILE A 424 -20.43 9.49 17.50
N GLU A 425 -20.46 10.82 17.61
CA GLU A 425 -21.05 11.70 16.61
C GLU A 425 -20.32 11.62 15.26
N ASP A 426 -19.00 11.39 15.28
CA ASP A 426 -18.22 11.27 14.06
C ASP A 426 -18.42 9.89 13.39
N LEU A 427 -18.53 8.84 14.19
CA LEU A 427 -18.93 7.51 13.71
C LEU A 427 -20.36 7.52 13.15
N ASP A 428 -21.27 8.28 13.76
CA ASP A 428 -22.66 8.42 13.30
C ASP A 428 -22.73 9.12 11.93
N LYS A 429 -21.95 10.19 11.73
CA LYS A 429 -21.82 10.85 10.42
C LYS A 429 -21.37 9.87 9.34
N ILE A 430 -20.41 9.00 9.65
CA ILE A 430 -19.90 7.99 8.71
C ILE A 430 -21.02 7.03 8.29
N GLN A 431 -21.65 6.33 9.26
CA GLN A 431 -22.67 5.33 8.94
C GLN A 431 -23.88 5.97 8.24
N ARG A 432 -24.28 7.18 8.62
CA ARG A 432 -25.41 7.87 7.98
C ARG A 432 -25.10 8.21 6.53
N TYR A 433 -23.93 8.79 6.25
CA TYR A 433 -23.57 9.12 4.87
C TYR A 433 -23.49 7.85 4.02
N MET A 434 -22.80 6.81 4.50
CA MET A 434 -22.68 5.55 3.77
C MET A 434 -24.04 4.90 3.52
N VAL A 435 -24.93 4.84 4.51
CA VAL A 435 -26.25 4.20 4.36
C VAL A 435 -27.21 5.05 3.52
N GLN A 436 -27.27 6.36 3.78
CA GLN A 436 -28.32 7.24 3.23
C GLN A 436 -27.94 7.82 1.86
N GLU A 437 -26.68 8.19 1.66
CA GLU A 437 -26.21 8.81 0.41
C GLU A 437 -25.62 7.77 -0.54
N MET A 438 -24.90 6.78 -0.02
CA MET A 438 -24.22 5.77 -0.84
C MET A 438 -24.99 4.44 -0.95
N GLY A 439 -25.98 4.20 -0.08
CA GLY A 439 -26.74 2.96 -0.05
C GLY A 439 -25.94 1.74 0.43
N LEU A 440 -24.90 1.95 1.25
CA LEU A 440 -23.96 0.92 1.73
C LEU A 440 -24.03 0.73 3.25
N GLY A 441 -23.89 -0.51 3.69
CA GLY A 441 -23.91 -0.88 5.11
C GLY A 441 -25.30 -0.84 5.76
N THR A 442 -25.33 -0.89 7.09
CA THR A 442 -26.55 -0.76 7.91
C THR A 442 -26.28 0.14 9.11
N LEU A 443 -27.33 0.78 9.65
CA LEU A 443 -27.19 1.60 10.86
C LEU A 443 -27.02 0.72 12.09
N VAL A 444 -26.02 1.04 12.90
CA VAL A 444 -25.64 0.35 14.13
C VAL A 444 -26.00 1.18 15.35
N ASN A 445 -26.38 0.53 16.45
CA ASN A 445 -26.45 1.17 17.76
C ASN A 445 -25.03 1.45 18.29
N LEU A 446 -24.52 2.65 18.02
CA LEU A 446 -23.15 3.04 18.41
C LEU A 446 -22.91 3.01 19.93
N ASN A 447 -23.95 3.21 20.74
CA ASN A 447 -23.81 3.14 22.21
C ASN A 447 -23.61 1.70 22.71
N GLU A 448 -24.02 0.70 21.94
CA GLU A 448 -23.75 -0.71 22.25
C GLU A 448 -22.41 -1.16 21.65
N PHE A 449 -22.01 -0.59 20.53
CA PHE A 449 -20.79 -0.96 19.82
C PHE A 449 -19.52 -0.33 20.42
N VAL A 450 -19.60 0.93 20.86
CA VAL A 450 -18.46 1.70 21.39
C VAL A 450 -18.39 1.57 22.92
N ASP A 451 -17.27 1.07 23.44
CA ASP A 451 -16.99 0.99 24.88
C ASP A 451 -15.94 2.04 25.28
N THR A 452 -16.39 3.22 25.70
CA THR A 452 -15.52 4.35 26.04
C THR A 452 -14.80 4.21 27.36
N ARG A 453 -15.16 3.25 28.23
CA ARG A 453 -14.63 3.16 29.61
C ARG A 453 -13.11 3.10 29.65
N PHE A 454 -12.50 2.40 28.68
CA PHE A 454 -11.05 2.30 28.58
C PHE A 454 -10.41 3.60 28.07
N ALA A 455 -11.00 4.19 27.03
CA ALA A 455 -10.54 5.43 26.44
C ALA A 455 -10.69 6.65 27.36
N GLU A 456 -11.73 6.71 28.19
CA GLU A 456 -11.95 7.76 29.19
C GLU A 456 -10.79 7.85 30.18
N ILE A 457 -10.25 6.70 30.59
CA ILE A 457 -9.10 6.62 31.49
C ILE A 457 -7.80 6.92 30.74
N ALA A 458 -7.60 6.30 29.58
CA ALA A 458 -6.36 6.42 28.81
C ALA A 458 -6.15 7.82 28.23
N CYS A 459 -7.22 8.46 27.73
CA CYS A 459 -7.19 9.75 27.05
C CYS A 459 -7.49 10.93 28.00
N LYS A 460 -7.54 10.73 29.32
CA LYS A 460 -7.95 11.76 30.30
C LYS A 460 -7.20 13.10 30.19
N ASN A 461 -5.96 13.06 29.68
CA ASN A 461 -5.09 14.24 29.52
C ASN A 461 -5.02 14.76 28.06
N THR A 462 -5.74 14.13 27.15
CA THR A 462 -5.76 14.42 25.71
C THR A 462 -7.22 14.54 25.28
N PRO A 463 -7.86 15.70 25.50
CA PRO A 463 -9.27 15.88 25.16
C PRO A 463 -9.48 15.73 23.65
N PRO A 464 -10.64 15.20 23.21
CA PRO A 464 -10.91 15.01 21.79
C PRO A 464 -10.95 16.34 21.06
N ARG A 465 -10.18 16.43 19.97
CA ARG A 465 -10.22 17.52 19.01
C ARG A 465 -11.51 17.43 18.21
N LYS A 466 -12.14 18.58 18.00
CA LYS A 466 -13.38 18.71 17.23
C LYS A 466 -13.11 18.34 15.78
N SER A 467 -13.98 17.52 15.19
CA SER A 467 -13.97 17.26 13.75
C SER A 467 -14.72 18.34 12.97
N ILE A 468 -14.20 18.70 11.79
CA ILE A 468 -14.76 19.77 10.94
C ILE A 468 -14.81 19.27 9.50
N LEU A 469 -16.02 19.11 8.96
CA LEU A 469 -16.21 18.77 7.55
C LEU A 469 -16.27 20.08 6.73
N HIS A 470 -15.33 20.24 5.81
CA HIS A 470 -15.22 21.37 4.90
C HIS A 470 -15.97 21.11 3.58
N SER A 471 -16.20 22.16 2.80
CA SER A 471 -16.82 22.00 1.48
C SER A 471 -15.76 21.62 0.43
N VAL A 472 -16.18 20.89 -0.61
CA VAL A 472 -15.30 20.58 -1.75
C VAL A 472 -14.79 21.86 -2.43
N ALA A 473 -15.59 22.93 -2.43
CA ALA A 473 -15.16 24.23 -2.95
C ALA A 473 -13.96 24.81 -2.19
N ASP A 474 -13.87 24.61 -0.87
CA ASP A 474 -12.74 25.07 -0.05
C ASP A 474 -11.44 24.37 -0.48
N ILE A 475 -11.51 23.07 -0.78
CA ILE A 475 -10.39 22.27 -1.29
C ILE A 475 -9.96 22.75 -2.67
N LEU A 476 -10.90 22.97 -3.58
CA LEU A 476 -10.60 23.43 -4.93
C LEU A 476 -9.89 24.80 -4.94
N ASN A 477 -10.29 25.69 -4.03
CA ASN A 477 -9.64 26.98 -3.84
C ASN A 477 -8.21 26.82 -3.29
N SER A 478 -8.00 25.96 -2.29
CA SER A 478 -6.67 25.72 -1.70
C SER A 478 -5.71 24.96 -2.62
N THR A 479 -6.22 24.10 -3.51
CA THR A 479 -5.44 23.28 -4.43
C THR A 479 -4.76 24.15 -5.50
N ASN A 480 -5.44 25.20 -5.97
CA ASN A 480 -4.88 26.12 -6.97
C ASN A 480 -3.63 26.87 -6.47
N ASP A 481 -3.57 27.19 -5.18
CA ASP A 481 -2.40 27.86 -4.57
C ASP A 481 -1.24 26.88 -4.32
N ARG A 482 -1.53 25.59 -4.06
CA ARG A 482 -0.52 24.57 -3.72
C ARG A 482 0.27 24.00 -4.89
N GLN A 483 -0.29 24.04 -6.11
CA GLN A 483 0.37 23.50 -7.31
C GLN A 483 1.76 24.11 -7.59
N THR A 484 2.09 25.25 -6.96
CA THR A 484 3.36 25.96 -7.14
C THR A 484 4.37 25.74 -6.00
N ILE A 485 3.94 25.38 -4.78
CA ILE A 485 4.79 25.42 -3.58
C ILE A 485 5.19 24.02 -3.06
N ASN A 486 4.33 23.01 -3.18
CA ASN A 486 4.56 21.68 -2.57
C ASN A 486 4.93 20.55 -3.54
N ARG A 487 4.89 20.76 -4.86
CA ARG A 487 5.20 19.70 -5.85
C ARG A 487 6.65 19.23 -5.78
N VAL A 488 7.57 20.12 -5.42
CA VAL A 488 9.02 19.83 -5.46
C VAL A 488 9.49 19.00 -4.25
N SER A 489 8.85 19.11 -3.07
CA SER A 489 9.36 18.44 -1.86
C SER A 489 9.10 16.93 -1.80
N LYS A 490 7.87 16.49 -2.12
CA LYS A 490 7.50 15.06 -1.99
C LYS A 490 8.12 14.18 -3.08
N ALA A 491 8.30 14.72 -4.29
CA ALA A 491 8.96 13.99 -5.39
C ALA A 491 10.43 13.66 -5.08
N SER A 492 11.12 14.54 -4.36
CA SER A 492 12.53 14.38 -3.98
C SER A 492 12.77 13.44 -2.78
N LEU A 493 11.73 12.91 -2.13
CA LEU A 493 11.88 12.06 -0.94
C LEU A 493 12.66 10.76 -1.20
N ASN A 494 12.53 10.19 -2.39
CA ASN A 494 13.32 9.03 -2.81
C ASN A 494 14.75 9.37 -3.24
N LEU A 495 15.09 10.66 -3.27
CA LEU A 495 16.43 11.14 -3.56
C LEU A 495 17.19 11.54 -2.30
N GLU A 496 16.55 11.56 -1.13
CA GLU A 496 17.25 11.77 0.13
C GLU A 496 18.21 10.61 0.43
N GLY A 497 19.41 10.96 0.89
CA GLY A 497 20.42 10.00 1.31
C GLY A 497 21.83 10.54 1.25
N LYS A 498 22.80 9.63 1.35
CA LYS A 498 24.23 9.97 1.27
C LYS A 498 24.72 9.88 -0.16
N TYR A 499 25.36 10.94 -0.64
CA TYR A 499 25.91 11.03 -1.99
C TYR A 499 27.42 11.22 -1.97
N LEU A 500 28.09 10.51 -2.87
CA LEU A 500 29.48 10.75 -3.22
C LEU A 500 29.53 11.86 -4.27
N ILE A 501 30.15 12.99 -3.91
CA ILE A 501 30.33 14.14 -4.80
C ILE A 501 31.70 14.06 -5.47
N PHE A 502 31.73 14.29 -6.77
CA PHE A 502 32.94 14.26 -7.59
C PHE A 502 32.89 15.28 -8.72
N ASP A 503 34.06 15.62 -9.26
CA ASP A 503 34.24 16.60 -10.31
C ASP A 503 34.67 15.92 -11.63
N THR A 504 34.20 16.43 -12.76
CA THR A 504 34.54 15.94 -14.12
C THR A 504 35.25 16.97 -15.00
N ASN A 505 35.76 18.05 -14.38
CA ASN A 505 36.19 19.33 -14.95
C ASN A 505 35.11 20.14 -15.67
N ASN A 506 33.90 19.58 -15.83
CA ASN A 506 32.76 20.22 -16.49
C ASN A 506 31.61 20.53 -15.51
N GLY A 507 31.82 20.24 -14.23
CA GLY A 507 30.84 20.40 -13.16
C GLY A 507 31.01 19.35 -12.07
N GLU A 508 30.27 19.57 -10.98
CA GLU A 508 30.17 18.62 -9.87
C GLU A 508 28.93 17.74 -10.02
N TYR A 509 29.12 16.45 -9.76
CA TYR A 509 28.10 15.42 -9.88
C TYR A 509 28.03 14.57 -8.61
N GLY A 510 26.87 14.00 -8.34
CA GLY A 510 26.61 13.15 -7.18
C GLY A 510 26.12 11.77 -7.57
N LEU A 511 26.63 10.73 -6.91
CA LEU A 511 26.11 9.35 -7.00
C LEU A 511 25.71 8.85 -5.62
N ASP A 512 24.63 8.09 -5.53
CA ASP A 512 24.22 7.44 -4.29
C ASP A 512 25.35 6.54 -3.79
N VAL A 513 25.76 6.73 -2.53
CA VAL A 513 26.85 5.96 -1.91
C VAL A 513 26.53 4.47 -1.87
N LEU A 514 25.25 4.08 -1.82
CA LEU A 514 24.84 2.67 -1.84
C LEU A 514 25.22 1.96 -3.16
N GLY A 515 25.36 2.70 -4.27
CA GLY A 515 25.82 2.15 -5.54
C GLY A 515 27.35 2.09 -5.68
N VAL A 516 28.11 2.66 -4.73
CA VAL A 516 29.58 2.76 -4.79
C VAL A 516 30.23 1.62 -4.03
N ARG A 517 30.93 0.73 -4.74
CA ARG A 517 31.69 -0.38 -4.16
C ARG A 517 33.03 0.06 -3.57
N GLU A 518 33.84 0.77 -4.36
CA GLU A 518 35.12 1.33 -3.89
C GLU A 518 35.62 2.46 -4.77
N ILE A 519 36.42 3.36 -4.20
CA ILE A 519 37.10 4.44 -4.91
C ILE A 519 38.58 4.11 -4.95
N ILE A 520 39.15 4.04 -6.15
CA ILE A 520 40.57 3.71 -6.33
C ILE A 520 41.32 4.83 -7.06
N LYS A 521 42.62 4.93 -6.79
CA LYS A 521 43.51 5.81 -7.55
C LYS A 521 43.58 5.37 -9.01
N MET A 522 43.81 6.33 -9.90
CA MET A 522 44.06 6.05 -11.32
C MET A 522 45.19 5.03 -11.48
N ARG A 523 44.98 4.05 -12.35
CA ARG A 523 45.93 2.96 -12.66
C ARG A 523 46.01 2.81 -14.18
N PRO A 524 47.04 2.13 -14.71
CA PRO A 524 47.06 1.77 -16.13
C PRO A 524 45.79 0.99 -16.51
N ILE A 525 45.10 1.46 -17.54
CA ILE A 525 43.90 0.82 -18.11
C ILE A 525 44.32 0.04 -19.34
N THR A 526 43.96 -1.25 -19.40
CA THR A 526 44.23 -2.09 -20.57
C THR A 526 43.17 -1.81 -21.63
N VAL A 527 43.58 -1.24 -22.75
CA VAL A 527 42.69 -0.85 -23.85
C VAL A 527 42.06 -2.09 -24.51
N ILE A 528 40.76 -2.02 -24.80
CA ILE A 528 40.03 -3.05 -25.55
C ILE A 528 39.91 -2.60 -27.02
N PRO A 529 40.34 -3.41 -27.99
CA PRO A 529 40.14 -3.11 -29.41
C PRO A 529 38.67 -2.99 -29.78
N HIS A 530 38.33 -2.02 -30.64
CA HIS A 530 36.96 -1.77 -31.14
C HIS A 530 35.91 -1.41 -30.07
N ALA A 531 36.34 -0.99 -28.88
CA ALA A 531 35.42 -0.46 -27.88
C ALA A 531 34.83 0.89 -28.33
N THR A 532 33.62 1.20 -27.86
CA THR A 532 33.00 2.52 -28.05
C THR A 532 33.88 3.61 -27.41
N ASP A 533 33.86 4.83 -27.96
CA ASP A 533 34.83 5.88 -27.60
C ASP A 533 34.88 6.22 -26.10
N TYR A 534 33.75 6.10 -25.38
CA TYR A 534 33.69 6.34 -23.93
C TYR A 534 34.22 5.18 -23.07
N ILE A 535 34.55 4.02 -23.64
CA ILE A 535 35.16 2.90 -22.91
C ILE A 535 36.68 3.02 -23.01
N ARG A 536 37.33 3.35 -21.89
CA ARG A 536 38.79 3.46 -21.81
C ARG A 536 39.48 2.10 -21.84
N GLY A 537 38.79 1.03 -21.43
CA GLY A 537 39.30 -0.33 -21.41
C GLY A 537 38.88 -1.08 -20.16
N VAL A 538 39.75 -1.95 -19.64
CA VAL A 538 39.52 -2.72 -18.40
C VAL A 538 40.66 -2.59 -17.41
N ILE A 539 40.33 -2.76 -16.13
CA ILE A 539 41.28 -2.87 -15.03
C ILE A 539 41.02 -4.13 -14.22
N ASN A 540 42.03 -4.56 -13.46
CA ASN A 540 41.86 -5.62 -12.47
C ASN A 540 41.63 -5.00 -11.08
N VAL A 541 40.49 -5.31 -10.47
CA VAL A 541 40.15 -4.95 -9.09
C VAL A 541 39.99 -6.23 -8.29
N ARG A 542 41.00 -6.56 -7.48
CA ARG A 542 41.00 -7.73 -6.58
C ARG A 542 40.72 -9.08 -7.28
N GLY A 543 41.25 -9.27 -8.48
CA GLY A 543 41.07 -10.48 -9.28
C GLY A 543 39.91 -10.43 -10.26
N GLU A 544 39.08 -9.38 -10.20
CA GLU A 544 37.93 -9.17 -11.06
C GLU A 544 38.25 -8.17 -12.18
N ILE A 545 37.79 -8.46 -13.40
CA ILE A 545 37.97 -7.57 -14.56
C ILE A 545 36.82 -6.57 -14.57
N VAL A 546 37.15 -5.29 -14.39
CA VAL A 546 36.18 -4.19 -14.33
C VAL A 546 36.34 -3.31 -15.57
N PRO A 547 35.29 -3.14 -16.41
CA PRO A 547 35.31 -2.17 -17.50
C PRO A 547 35.38 -0.74 -16.95
N VAL A 548 36.15 0.11 -17.62
CA VAL A 548 36.35 1.50 -17.21
C VAL A 548 35.81 2.45 -18.28
N VAL A 549 34.89 3.32 -17.86
CA VAL A 549 34.16 4.29 -18.67
C VAL A 549 34.68 5.70 -18.35
N ASP A 550 34.94 6.49 -19.38
CA ASP A 550 35.13 7.94 -19.29
C ASP A 550 33.76 8.60 -19.15
N LEU A 551 33.43 9.05 -17.93
CA LEU A 551 32.11 9.58 -17.63
C LEU A 551 31.83 10.89 -18.39
N THR A 552 32.84 11.76 -18.50
CA THR A 552 32.75 13.03 -19.24
C THR A 552 32.36 12.77 -20.69
N GLN A 553 33.00 11.77 -21.32
CA GLN A 553 32.72 11.40 -22.69
C GLN A 553 31.37 10.69 -22.84
N LYS A 554 30.98 9.83 -21.90
CA LYS A 554 29.67 9.16 -21.89
C LYS A 554 28.51 10.16 -21.80
N MET A 555 28.69 11.26 -21.07
CA MET A 555 27.70 12.34 -20.93
C MET A 555 27.77 13.38 -22.07
N GLY A 556 28.64 13.20 -23.08
CA GLY A 556 28.75 14.11 -24.21
C GLY A 556 29.45 15.44 -23.87
N LEU A 557 30.19 15.52 -22.77
CA LEU A 557 30.86 16.73 -22.28
C LEU A 557 32.30 16.88 -22.80
N GLY A 558 32.66 16.13 -23.85
CA GLY A 558 34.01 16.08 -24.39
C GLY A 558 34.90 15.04 -23.70
N THR A 559 36.22 15.20 -23.81
CA THR A 559 37.20 14.27 -23.25
C THR A 559 37.67 14.73 -21.88
N GLY A 560 37.67 13.84 -20.88
CA GLY A 560 38.24 14.13 -19.57
C GLY A 560 39.76 14.33 -19.62
N ASP A 561 40.25 15.38 -18.94
CA ASP A 561 41.67 15.57 -18.65
C ASP A 561 41.98 14.96 -17.28
N TYR A 562 42.87 13.95 -17.26
CA TYR A 562 43.09 13.10 -16.10
C TYR A 562 44.52 13.23 -15.57
N GLY A 563 44.64 13.64 -14.32
CA GLY A 563 45.91 13.87 -13.63
C GLY A 563 46.08 13.02 -12.38
N SER A 564 47.00 13.42 -11.49
CA SER A 564 47.28 12.71 -10.23
C SER A 564 46.09 12.64 -9.27
N ASN A 565 45.15 13.57 -9.39
CA ASN A 565 43.95 13.65 -8.56
C ASN A 565 42.80 12.79 -9.06
N SER A 566 42.90 12.27 -10.28
CA SER A 566 41.87 11.43 -10.89
C SER A 566 41.66 10.13 -10.12
N ARG A 567 40.40 9.70 -10.12
CA ARG A 567 39.93 8.49 -9.43
C ARG A 567 39.13 7.65 -10.39
N ILE A 568 39.10 6.35 -10.09
CA ILE A 568 38.13 5.43 -10.68
C ILE A 568 37.15 5.09 -9.56
N ILE A 569 35.88 5.45 -9.73
CA ILE A 569 34.79 5.06 -8.83
C ILE A 569 34.23 3.75 -9.38
N VAL A 570 34.29 2.67 -8.61
CA VAL A 570 33.72 1.38 -8.99
C VAL A 570 32.30 1.31 -8.47
N LEU A 571 31.35 1.19 -9.39
CA LEU A 571 29.92 1.10 -9.15
C LEU A 571 29.41 -0.32 -9.36
N GLU A 572 28.36 -0.69 -8.65
CA GLU A 572 27.61 -1.92 -8.89
C GLU A 572 26.38 -1.64 -9.75
N VAL A 573 26.45 -1.99 -11.03
CA VAL A 573 25.41 -1.68 -12.02
C VAL A 573 24.56 -2.92 -12.27
N SER A 574 23.24 -2.77 -12.20
CA SER A 574 22.31 -3.84 -12.56
C SER A 574 22.25 -4.03 -14.08
N SER A 575 22.47 -5.27 -14.53
CA SER A 575 22.38 -5.72 -15.92
C SER A 575 21.38 -6.89 -16.03
N PRO A 576 20.81 -7.20 -17.20
CA PRO A 576 19.97 -8.39 -17.40
C PRO A 576 20.59 -9.71 -16.92
N ASN A 577 21.93 -9.78 -16.86
CA ASN A 577 22.68 -10.97 -16.45
C ASN A 577 23.17 -10.92 -14.99
N GLY A 578 22.69 -9.97 -14.19
CA GLY A 578 23.08 -9.77 -12.79
C GLY A 578 23.77 -8.43 -12.53
N VAL A 579 24.29 -8.26 -11.31
CA VAL A 579 25.03 -7.06 -10.93
C VAL A 579 26.47 -7.16 -11.43
N VAL A 580 26.91 -6.16 -12.20
CA VAL A 580 28.26 -6.10 -12.78
C VAL A 580 28.99 -4.85 -12.28
N PRO A 581 30.27 -4.96 -11.91
CA PRO A 581 31.04 -3.77 -11.54
C PRO A 581 31.38 -2.95 -12.78
N VAL A 582 31.25 -1.63 -12.69
CA VAL A 582 31.68 -0.68 -13.72
C VAL A 582 32.51 0.41 -13.07
N GLY A 583 33.70 0.66 -13.58
CA GLY A 583 34.55 1.77 -13.16
C GLY A 583 34.23 3.03 -13.95
N ILE A 584 34.00 4.16 -13.30
CA ILE A 584 33.95 5.47 -13.95
C ILE A 584 35.19 6.29 -13.62
N VAL A 585 35.79 6.91 -14.63
CA VAL A 585 36.89 7.84 -14.43
C VAL A 585 36.35 9.24 -14.20
N VAL A 586 36.83 9.86 -13.12
CA VAL A 586 36.48 11.23 -12.71
C VAL A 586 37.74 12.03 -12.40
N SER A 587 37.64 13.36 -12.48
CA SER A 587 38.78 14.28 -12.27
C SER A 587 39.23 14.30 -10.81
N SER A 588 38.29 14.31 -9.88
CA SER A 588 38.55 14.16 -8.44
C SER A 588 37.28 13.72 -7.72
N VAL A 589 37.43 13.13 -6.55
CA VAL A 589 36.33 12.93 -5.60
C VAL A 589 36.45 14.02 -4.54
N THR A 590 35.36 14.72 -4.27
CA THR A 590 35.32 15.89 -3.39
C THR A 590 35.00 15.48 -1.96
N GLU A 591 33.81 14.91 -1.74
CA GLU A 591 33.29 14.62 -0.40
C GLU A 591 32.14 13.61 -0.43
N VAL A 592 31.70 13.16 0.76
CA VAL A 592 30.44 12.44 0.94
C VAL A 592 29.50 13.34 1.73
N VAL A 593 28.34 13.65 1.17
CA VAL A 593 27.36 14.59 1.73
C VAL A 593 26.08 13.84 2.07
N ASP A 594 25.46 14.20 3.19
CA ASP A 594 24.09 13.80 3.52
C ASP A 594 23.14 14.86 2.95
N ILE A 595 22.30 14.48 2.00
CA ILE A 595 21.42 15.41 1.28
C ILE A 595 19.97 15.12 1.65
N GLU A 596 19.30 16.12 2.21
CA GLU A 596 17.87 16.04 2.54
C GLU A 596 17.00 16.36 1.33
N ALA A 597 15.80 15.77 1.25
CA ALA A 597 14.89 15.95 0.10
C ALA A 597 14.55 17.42 -0.21
N ARG A 598 14.48 18.27 0.83
CA ARG A 598 14.19 19.71 0.69
C ARG A 598 15.29 20.51 -0.03
N ASP A 599 16.49 19.97 -0.11
CA ASP A 599 17.65 20.60 -0.74
C ASP A 599 17.84 20.13 -2.20
N ILE A 600 16.92 19.31 -2.71
CA ILE A 600 16.97 18.72 -4.06
C ILE A 600 15.86 19.33 -4.92
N ASP A 601 16.26 20.06 -5.96
CA ASP A 601 15.38 20.54 -7.01
C ASP A 601 15.11 19.43 -8.06
N ASP A 602 13.87 19.31 -8.52
CA ASP A 602 13.44 18.30 -9.51
C ASP A 602 14.12 18.51 -10.88
N ALA A 603 14.58 17.42 -11.49
CA ALA A 603 15.14 17.36 -12.84
C ALA A 603 14.18 17.88 -13.92
N GLY A 604 12.85 17.72 -13.72
CA GLY A 604 11.81 18.15 -14.66
C GLY A 604 11.66 19.66 -14.84
N SER A 605 12.40 20.47 -14.08
CA SER A 605 12.38 21.94 -14.18
C SER A 605 13.24 22.52 -15.32
N VAL A 606 14.07 21.70 -15.98
CA VAL A 606 14.96 22.12 -17.06
C VAL A 606 14.31 21.88 -18.42
N GLY A 607 14.14 22.95 -19.20
CA GLY A 607 13.26 23.02 -20.37
C GLY A 607 13.55 22.08 -21.54
N HIS A 608 12.66 22.12 -22.54
CA HIS A 608 12.69 21.28 -23.75
C HIS A 608 14.08 21.24 -24.43
N GLY A 609 14.62 20.04 -24.61
CA GLY A 609 15.83 19.78 -25.41
C GLY A 609 16.99 19.10 -24.69
N VAL A 610 16.87 18.76 -23.40
CA VAL A 610 17.88 17.96 -22.67
C VAL A 610 17.38 16.52 -22.56
N ASP A 611 18.14 15.57 -23.09
CA ASP A 611 17.94 14.13 -22.84
C ASP A 611 18.42 13.83 -21.42
N ALA A 612 17.53 14.06 -20.44
CA ALA A 612 17.86 14.15 -19.02
C ALA A 612 17.53 12.87 -18.25
N ASP A 613 17.34 11.73 -18.92
CA ASP A 613 16.85 10.52 -18.28
C ASP A 613 17.75 10.02 -17.14
N TYR A 614 19.04 10.32 -17.19
CA TYR A 614 20.04 9.96 -16.18
C TYR A 614 20.25 11.02 -15.08
N ILE A 615 19.50 12.12 -15.06
CA ILE A 615 19.55 13.15 -14.00
C ILE A 615 18.43 12.88 -12.99
N LEU A 616 18.79 12.69 -11.72
CA LEU A 616 17.83 12.52 -10.63
C LEU A 616 17.30 13.87 -10.12
N GLY A 617 18.16 14.88 -10.05
CA GLY A 617 17.82 16.20 -9.54
C GLY A 617 19.05 17.07 -9.35
N TYR A 618 18.85 18.26 -8.80
CA TYR A 618 19.90 19.24 -8.57
C TYR A 618 20.03 19.57 -7.10
N TYR A 619 21.25 19.49 -6.57
CA TYR A 619 21.57 19.85 -5.19
C TYR A 619 22.38 21.15 -5.17
N LYS A 620 21.90 22.16 -4.44
CA LYS A 620 22.62 23.44 -4.29
C LYS A 620 23.28 23.51 -2.92
N SER A 621 24.59 23.65 -2.89
CA SER A 621 25.35 23.85 -1.65
C SER A 621 26.46 24.88 -1.85
N ALA A 622 26.58 25.80 -0.88
CA ALA A 622 27.58 26.88 -0.88
C ALA A 622 27.65 27.71 -2.18
N GLY A 623 26.52 27.84 -2.91
CA GLY A 623 26.44 28.59 -4.16
C GLY A 623 26.87 27.80 -5.42
N ALA A 624 27.25 26.53 -5.30
CA ALA A 624 27.56 25.65 -6.42
C ALA A 624 26.39 24.67 -6.68
N LEU A 625 26.08 24.46 -7.96
CA LEU A 625 25.07 23.51 -8.43
C LEU A 625 25.73 22.14 -8.66
N LYS A 626 25.21 21.11 -8.01
CA LYS A 626 25.63 19.70 -8.17
C LYS A 626 24.51 18.92 -8.84
N ILE A 627 24.84 18.08 -9.82
CA ILE A 627 23.85 17.26 -10.55
C ILE A 627 23.87 15.84 -9.97
N LEU A 628 22.73 15.38 -9.43
CA LEU A 628 22.59 14.01 -8.92
C LEU A 628 22.30 13.07 -10.10
N LEU A 629 23.07 12.00 -10.23
CA LEU A 629 23.03 11.07 -11.37
C LEU A 629 22.33 9.76 -11.02
N ASN A 630 21.53 9.25 -11.97
CA ASN A 630 20.95 7.92 -11.93
C ASN A 630 21.92 6.94 -12.59
N ASP A 631 22.70 6.24 -11.78
CA ASP A 631 23.65 5.22 -12.23
C ASP A 631 22.99 4.10 -13.04
N LYS A 632 21.79 3.67 -12.67
CA LYS A 632 21.06 2.59 -13.37
C LYS A 632 20.70 2.97 -14.81
N LYS A 633 20.30 4.22 -15.05
CA LYS A 633 19.97 4.73 -16.39
C LYS A 633 21.19 5.22 -17.17
N LEU A 634 22.30 5.50 -16.50
CA LEU A 634 23.52 5.97 -17.16
C LEU A 634 24.20 4.84 -17.99
N PHE A 635 24.00 3.59 -17.57
CA PHE A 635 24.65 2.39 -18.14
C PHE A 635 23.71 1.37 -18.80
N ASN A 636 22.39 1.59 -18.74
CA ASN A 636 21.37 0.81 -19.44
C ASN A 636 20.63 1.70 -20.43
#